data_AF-A0A7C7ZCK9-F1
#
_entry.id   AF-A0A7C7ZCK9-F1
#
_cell.length_a   1.000
_cell.length_b   1.000
_cell.length_c   1.000
_cell.angle_alpha   90.00
_cell.angle_beta   90.00
_cell.angle_gamma   90.00
#
_symmetry.space_group_name_H-M   'P 1'
#
loop_
_entity.id
_entity.type
_entity.pdbx_description
1 polymer ?
#
loop_
_entity_poly.entity_id
_entity_poly.type
_entity_poly.pdbx_seq_one_letter_code
_entity_poly.pdbx_strand_id
1 'polypeptide(L)'
;MRLFRPGKTANTGPIEASRMPGFGNIGFSGKLRPSQVASSQIIENQLSTGEKKLLIVAPPGSGKTVLGLYVWSDLIRKPTLVLSPNSAIQAQWIARAKELFELDGREADIGTNPKDPGILTSLTYQSVTMPSKGGDNLDEAAIDIWKAKLMEPDNTGTCQAEDAESAMAWIVDLQDKNSEYYSERLGFYRKKVRDDLAQHGNALWILHESSKENLRRLSEVGIGLIILDECHHLMEHWGRVLVEMRELFGDPVILGLTATPPDIDSASASSADMYSEFFGEVDYEVPVPALVRDGNLAPYQDLAYFVRPTQDELRYIANVDDEFNKLVSQISLGSDKEEKGRTPPLEIWLAQTLDELLLPSGSAKDWGSFSRRDPTLSRLAPLYLSYKGLSLPPGVPAPIELGIEQWNQHDMIPLLDRYIRNGLMRSKSKKDHALADDAKQKLRMLGVQITESGARACASPVGRVMAYANAKYDALRDVLNAEMQALGSDIRAVVVTDFEKTSATAIVEGVLDKGAGGAVAAYRAILESDSTDILDPVLMTGSTVLVDDDLLERIFPRFEQWVEERNLDIKFDYIERDGFMEIRGSGEHWQPRYYTMMITELFQEGITKCIVGTRGLLGEGWDASRINVLIDLTTVTTSMSINQLRGRSFRLDKEWPE
;
A
#
# COMPACT_ATOMS: atom_id res chain seq x y z
N MET A 1 -33.57 -9.04 11.30
CA MET A 1 -34.72 -8.94 12.24
C MET A 1 -34.75 -10.19 13.13
N ARG A 2 -34.80 -10.02 14.46
CA ARG A 2 -34.66 -11.02 15.55
C ARG A 2 -33.22 -11.47 15.91
N LEU A 3 -32.41 -10.51 16.35
CA LEU A 3 -31.28 -10.75 17.25
C LEU A 3 -31.79 -10.56 18.70
N PHE A 4 -31.34 -11.43 19.61
CA PHE A 4 -31.60 -11.45 21.06
C PHE A 4 -32.95 -12.03 21.54
N ARG A 5 -32.94 -13.33 21.90
CA ARG A 5 -33.79 -13.85 22.98
C ARG A 5 -33.10 -13.59 24.33
N PRO A 6 -33.81 -13.15 25.38
CA PRO A 6 -33.23 -13.01 26.70
C PRO A 6 -33.11 -14.40 27.36
N GLY A 7 -31.88 -14.89 27.49
CA GLY A 7 -31.56 -16.07 28.29
C GLY A 7 -31.32 -15.67 29.75
N LYS A 8 -32.19 -16.18 30.63
CA LYS A 8 -32.07 -16.34 32.10
C LYS A 8 -31.20 -15.32 32.87
N THR A 9 -31.90 -14.47 33.59
CA THR A 9 -31.45 -13.63 34.71
C THR A 9 -30.56 -14.40 35.70
N ALA A 10 -29.26 -14.14 35.66
CA ALA A 10 -28.42 -14.20 36.86
C ALA A 10 -28.49 -12.82 37.53
N ASN A 11 -28.88 -12.82 38.80
CA ASN A 11 -29.13 -11.64 39.60
C ASN A 11 -27.80 -10.96 39.96
N THR A 12 -27.35 -10.02 39.14
CA THR A 12 -26.33 -9.02 39.49
C THR A 12 -27.02 -7.67 39.51
N GLY A 13 -26.95 -6.97 40.64
CA GLY A 13 -27.61 -5.67 40.85
C GLY A 13 -27.22 -4.64 39.78
N PRO A 14 -27.98 -3.54 39.67
CA PRO A 14 -27.72 -2.52 38.65
C PRO A 14 -26.30 -1.97 38.86
N ILE A 15 -25.43 -2.22 37.89
CA ILE A 15 -24.21 -1.44 37.71
C ILE A 15 -24.71 -0.04 37.36
N GLU A 16 -24.48 0.92 38.24
CA GLU A 16 -24.75 2.33 37.97
C GLU A 16 -24.04 2.70 36.67
N ALA A 17 -24.83 2.96 35.62
CA ALA A 17 -24.32 3.62 34.43
C ALA A 17 -23.81 4.98 34.88
N SER A 18 -22.48 5.11 34.98
CA SER A 18 -21.81 6.37 35.22
C SER A 18 -22.14 7.31 34.07
N ARG A 19 -23.23 8.06 34.19
CA ARG A 19 -23.53 9.19 33.31
C ARG A 19 -22.31 10.10 33.35
N MET A 20 -21.55 10.16 32.25
CA MET A 20 -20.51 11.16 32.12
C MET A 20 -21.09 12.55 32.45
N PRO A 21 -20.38 13.38 33.22
CA PRO A 21 -20.74 14.78 33.37
C PRO A 21 -20.81 15.44 31.98
N GLY A 22 -21.62 16.50 31.85
CA GLY A 22 -21.87 17.17 30.57
C GLY A 22 -20.57 17.54 29.82
N PHE A 23 -20.66 17.75 28.50
CA PHE A 23 -19.49 17.98 27.63
C PHE A 23 -18.50 19.04 28.14
N GLY A 24 -18.96 20.00 28.95
CA GLY A 24 -18.15 21.07 29.53
C GLY A 24 -18.02 22.26 28.58
N ASN A 25 -17.31 23.29 29.01
CA ASN A 25 -17.01 24.48 28.20
C ASN A 25 -15.78 24.27 27.31
N ILE A 26 -15.72 23.11 26.65
CA ILE A 26 -14.64 22.80 25.70
C ILE A 26 -14.86 23.61 24.43
N GLY A 27 -13.79 24.23 23.93
CA GLY A 27 -13.86 25.07 22.73
C GLY A 27 -12.48 25.43 22.19
N PHE A 28 -12.47 25.88 20.94
CA PHE A 28 -11.24 26.34 20.29
C PHE A 28 -10.79 27.69 20.82
N SER A 29 -9.53 27.81 21.25
CA SER A 29 -8.98 29.06 21.80
C SER A 29 -8.33 29.96 20.75
N GLY A 30 -8.18 29.48 19.51
CA GLY A 30 -7.52 30.17 18.41
C GLY A 30 -8.47 30.84 17.40
N LYS A 31 -7.91 31.29 16.28
CA LYS A 31 -8.65 31.81 15.12
C LYS A 31 -8.52 30.84 13.94
N LEU A 32 -9.67 30.41 13.38
CA LEU A 32 -9.69 29.57 12.19
C LEU A 32 -9.13 30.32 10.97
N ARG A 33 -8.43 29.59 10.10
CA ARG A 33 -7.97 30.08 8.80
C ARG A 33 -9.16 30.29 7.85
N PRO A 34 -9.07 31.16 6.83
CA PRO A 34 -10.16 31.38 5.87
C PRO A 34 -10.71 30.09 5.23
N SER A 35 -9.83 29.15 4.85
CA SER A 35 -10.23 27.84 4.33
C SER A 35 -10.99 27.00 5.36
N GLN A 36 -10.56 27.03 6.62
CA GLN A 36 -11.21 26.30 7.71
C GLN A 36 -12.57 26.91 8.05
N VAL A 37 -12.70 28.24 8.00
CA VAL A 37 -13.99 28.93 8.17
C VAL A 37 -14.96 28.53 7.05
N ALA A 38 -14.48 28.48 5.80
CA ALA A 38 -15.30 28.04 4.67
C ALA A 38 -15.75 26.58 4.84
N SER A 39 -14.85 25.68 5.21
CA SER A 39 -15.18 24.27 5.50
C SER A 39 -16.16 24.13 6.67
N SER A 40 -15.93 24.85 7.77
CA SER A 40 -16.79 24.77 8.96
C SER A 40 -18.19 25.28 8.68
N GLN A 41 -18.35 26.33 7.86
CA GLN A 41 -19.67 26.84 7.48
C GLN A 41 -20.46 25.83 6.63
N ILE A 42 -19.80 25.11 5.73
CA ILE A 42 -20.43 24.05 4.93
C ILE A 42 -20.87 22.91 5.84
N ILE A 43 -19.99 22.46 6.73
CA ILE A 43 -20.30 21.43 7.73
C ILE A 43 -21.49 21.85 8.59
N GLU A 44 -21.49 23.06 9.12
CA GLU A 44 -22.60 23.59 9.93
C GLU A 44 -23.93 23.59 9.16
N ASN A 45 -23.91 24.04 7.90
CA ASN A 45 -25.10 24.04 7.05
C ASN A 45 -25.62 22.61 6.82
N GLN A 46 -24.74 21.66 6.51
CA GLN A 46 -25.13 20.26 6.28
C GLN A 46 -25.68 19.60 7.54
N LEU A 47 -25.03 19.81 8.69
CA LEU A 47 -25.53 19.35 9.98
C LEU A 47 -26.91 19.95 10.31
N SER A 48 -27.15 21.22 9.97
CA SER A 48 -28.44 21.88 10.17
C SER A 48 -29.56 21.27 9.32
N THR A 49 -29.23 20.71 8.14
CA THR A 49 -30.16 19.96 7.29
C THR A 49 -30.37 18.51 7.71
N GLY A 50 -29.68 18.07 8.77
CA GLY A 50 -29.76 16.70 9.29
C GLY A 50 -28.83 15.71 8.60
N GLU A 51 -27.92 16.18 7.75
CA GLU A 51 -26.89 15.34 7.14
C GLU A 51 -25.94 14.83 8.22
N LYS A 52 -25.53 13.56 8.10
CA LYS A 52 -24.66 12.89 9.08
C LYS A 52 -23.38 12.39 8.46
N LYS A 53 -23.26 12.38 7.14
CA LYS A 53 -22.05 11.97 6.43
C LYS A 53 -21.41 13.22 5.84
N LEU A 54 -20.17 13.48 6.26
CA LEU A 54 -19.41 14.63 5.84
C LEU A 54 -18.05 14.15 5.33
N LEU A 55 -17.66 14.55 4.12
CA LEU A 55 -16.38 14.24 3.50
C LEU A 55 -15.68 15.54 3.07
N ILE A 56 -14.58 15.86 3.76
CA ILE A 56 -13.76 17.03 3.46
C ILE A 56 -12.43 16.58 2.87
N VAL A 57 -12.17 17.06 1.64
CA VAL A 57 -10.89 16.93 0.97
C VAL A 57 -10.09 18.19 1.23
N ALA A 58 -9.00 18.07 1.99
CA ALA A 58 -8.13 19.19 2.27
C ALA A 58 -6.66 18.77 2.15
N PRO A 59 -5.82 19.50 1.39
CA PRO A 59 -4.40 19.19 1.22
C PRO A 59 -3.68 19.02 2.57
N PRO A 60 -2.58 18.24 2.65
CA PRO A 60 -1.78 18.22 3.87
C PRO A 60 -1.26 19.64 4.19
N GLY A 61 -1.09 19.95 5.48
CA GLY A 61 -0.74 21.32 5.93
C GLY A 61 -1.90 22.33 6.00
N SER A 62 -3.08 22.02 5.44
CA SER A 62 -4.29 22.87 5.51
C SER A 62 -4.90 23.00 6.92
N GLY A 63 -4.49 22.16 7.88
CA GLY A 63 -5.02 22.14 9.24
C GLY A 63 -6.23 21.23 9.46
N LYS A 64 -6.31 20.07 8.77
CA LYS A 64 -7.35 19.04 8.94
C LYS A 64 -7.62 18.65 10.39
N THR A 65 -6.56 18.42 11.17
CA THR A 65 -6.68 18.08 12.60
C THR A 65 -7.39 19.18 13.39
N VAL A 66 -7.06 20.45 13.14
CA VAL A 66 -7.72 21.60 13.80
C VAL A 66 -9.18 21.70 13.37
N LEU A 67 -9.48 21.48 12.08
CA LEU A 67 -10.85 21.46 11.58
C LEU A 67 -11.68 20.35 12.25
N GLY A 68 -11.17 19.11 12.30
CA GLY A 68 -11.89 18.01 12.93
C GLY A 68 -12.09 18.21 14.43
N LEU A 69 -11.09 18.73 15.15
CA LEU A 69 -11.23 19.09 16.56
C LEU A 69 -12.24 20.22 16.77
N TYR A 70 -12.26 21.23 15.89
CA TYR A 70 -13.26 22.30 15.92
C TYR A 70 -14.69 21.77 15.70
N VAL A 71 -14.88 20.85 14.76
CA VAL A 71 -16.17 20.18 14.56
C VAL A 71 -16.59 19.41 15.82
N TRP A 72 -15.65 18.76 16.50
CA TRP A 72 -15.91 18.07 17.76
C TRP A 72 -16.30 19.03 18.90
N SER A 73 -15.49 20.05 19.18
CA SER A 73 -15.63 20.91 20.36
C SER A 73 -16.70 21.99 20.21
N ASP A 74 -16.88 22.56 19.02
CA ASP A 74 -17.69 23.75 18.81
C ASP A 74 -19.03 23.42 18.12
N LEU A 75 -19.05 22.42 17.22
CA LEU A 75 -20.26 22.09 16.45
C LEU A 75 -21.04 20.90 17.03
N ILE A 76 -20.41 19.75 17.22
CA ILE A 76 -21.11 18.50 17.59
C ILE A 76 -21.27 18.35 19.11
N ARG A 77 -20.23 18.66 19.89
CA ARG A 77 -20.27 18.67 21.36
C ARG A 77 -20.71 17.34 21.98
N LYS A 78 -20.22 16.22 21.45
CA LYS A 78 -20.48 14.86 21.92
C LYS A 78 -19.19 14.03 22.04
N PRO A 79 -19.20 12.93 22.81
CA PRO A 79 -18.08 11.99 22.83
C PRO A 79 -17.70 11.55 21.42
N THR A 80 -16.40 11.58 21.12
CA THR A 80 -15.89 11.42 19.76
C THR A 80 -14.83 10.34 19.68
N LEU A 81 -14.92 9.52 18.64
CA LEU A 81 -13.91 8.55 18.26
C LEU A 81 -13.16 9.06 17.03
N VAL A 82 -11.84 9.20 17.13
CA VAL A 82 -10.96 9.45 15.98
C VAL A 82 -10.29 8.14 15.58
N LEU A 83 -10.33 7.77 14.30
CA LEU A 83 -9.59 6.64 13.76
C LEU A 83 -8.50 7.12 12.81
N SER A 84 -7.27 6.67 13.06
CA SER A 84 -6.06 7.04 12.31
C SER A 84 -5.33 5.79 11.77
N PRO A 85 -4.52 5.90 10.70
CA PRO A 85 -3.84 4.75 10.11
C PRO A 85 -2.69 4.20 10.96
N ASN A 86 -2.05 5.05 11.77
CA ASN A 86 -0.92 4.68 12.63
C ASN A 86 -0.93 5.42 13.98
N SER A 87 -0.08 4.97 14.90
CA SER A 87 -0.01 5.50 16.29
C SER A 87 0.61 6.90 16.39
N ALA A 88 1.41 7.33 15.41
CA ALA A 88 1.98 8.68 15.39
C ALA A 88 0.88 9.73 15.16
N ILE A 89 0.03 9.49 14.16
CA ILE A 89 -1.13 10.36 13.86
C ILE A 89 -2.14 10.32 15.01
N GLN A 90 -2.40 9.13 15.57
CA GLN A 90 -3.25 8.96 16.75
C GLN A 90 -2.83 9.89 17.91
N ALA A 91 -1.52 9.93 18.22
CA ALA A 91 -0.99 10.79 19.27
C ALA A 91 -1.10 12.29 18.91
N GLN A 92 -0.94 12.65 17.63
CA GLN A 92 -1.02 14.03 17.15
C GLN A 92 -2.40 14.66 17.42
N TRP A 93 -3.49 13.90 17.26
CA TRP A 93 -4.84 14.39 17.57
C TRP A 93 -4.99 14.82 19.03
N ILE A 94 -4.48 14.00 19.96
CA ILE A 94 -4.54 14.30 21.40
C ILE A 94 -3.61 15.45 21.77
N ALA A 95 -2.38 15.47 21.22
CA ALA A 95 -1.43 16.56 21.46
C ALA A 95 -2.00 17.90 20.98
N ARG A 96 -2.60 17.93 19.78
CA ARG A 96 -3.19 19.15 19.20
C ARG A 96 -4.42 19.63 19.98
N ALA A 97 -5.24 18.71 20.50
CA ALA A 97 -6.35 19.05 21.37
C ALA A 97 -5.86 19.72 22.66
N LYS A 98 -4.81 19.18 23.30
CA LYS A 98 -4.21 19.76 24.51
C LYS A 98 -3.51 21.11 24.26
N GLU A 99 -2.99 21.31 23.06
CA GLU A 99 -2.26 22.52 22.70
C GLU A 99 -3.19 23.70 22.36
N LEU A 100 -4.28 23.46 21.62
CA LEU A 100 -5.06 24.53 20.97
C LEU A 100 -6.51 24.66 21.44
N PHE A 101 -6.98 23.82 22.36
CA PHE A 101 -8.36 23.85 22.83
C PHE A 101 -8.38 24.02 24.36
N GLU A 102 -9.34 24.80 24.86
CA GLU A 102 -9.63 24.82 26.29
C GLU A 102 -10.43 23.57 26.62
N LEU A 103 -9.89 22.72 27.50
CA LEU A 103 -10.47 21.40 27.81
C LEU A 103 -11.29 21.40 29.11
N ASP A 104 -11.49 22.56 29.74
CA ASP A 104 -12.32 22.72 30.96
C ASP A 104 -11.92 21.77 32.10
N GLY A 105 -10.62 21.52 32.27
CA GLY A 105 -10.07 20.62 33.30
C GLY A 105 -10.27 19.12 33.01
N ARG A 106 -10.62 18.75 31.77
CA ARG A 106 -10.92 17.37 31.34
C ARG A 106 -9.80 16.75 30.52
N GLU A 107 -8.55 17.14 30.74
CA GLU A 107 -7.37 16.63 30.04
C GLU A 107 -7.18 15.11 30.21
N ALA A 108 -7.71 14.55 31.31
CA ALA A 108 -7.71 13.11 31.60
C ALA A 108 -8.76 12.34 30.79
N ASP A 109 -9.81 13.01 30.30
CA ASP A 109 -10.92 12.40 29.55
C ASP A 109 -10.62 12.35 28.04
N ILE A 110 -9.42 12.75 27.61
CA ILE A 110 -8.96 12.61 26.23
C ILE A 110 -7.72 11.72 26.17
N GLY A 111 -7.72 10.75 25.25
CA GLY A 111 -6.63 9.77 25.25
C GLY A 111 -6.63 8.80 24.08
N THR A 112 -5.68 7.86 24.16
CA THR A 112 -5.41 6.85 23.13
C THR A 112 -5.66 5.42 23.59
N ASN A 113 -6.18 5.24 24.81
CA ASN A 113 -6.39 3.93 25.42
C ASN A 113 -7.82 3.41 25.13
N PRO A 114 -7.98 2.32 24.36
CA PRO A 114 -9.30 1.77 24.05
C PRO A 114 -10.01 1.13 25.26
N LYS A 115 -9.28 0.90 26.36
CA LYS A 115 -9.85 0.35 27.60
C LYS A 115 -10.48 1.41 28.51
N ASP A 116 -10.19 2.68 28.26
CA ASP A 116 -10.65 3.82 29.04
C ASP A 116 -11.10 4.95 28.09
N PRO A 117 -12.20 4.73 27.33
CA PRO A 117 -12.67 5.72 26.37
C PRO A 117 -13.29 6.94 27.08
N GLY A 118 -12.90 8.12 26.63
CA GLY A 118 -13.36 9.40 27.17
C GLY A 118 -14.13 10.26 26.16
N ILE A 119 -14.16 11.57 26.39
CA ILE A 119 -14.86 12.53 25.52
C ILE A 119 -14.22 12.69 24.14
N LEU A 120 -12.92 12.42 24.03
CA LEU A 120 -12.19 12.28 22.78
C LEU A 120 -11.26 11.08 22.89
N THR A 121 -11.57 10.02 22.17
CA THR A 121 -10.74 8.82 22.12
C THR A 121 -10.14 8.72 20.73
N SER A 122 -8.81 8.78 20.60
CA SER A 122 -8.12 8.58 19.32
C SER A 122 -7.53 7.18 19.27
N LEU A 123 -7.90 6.38 18.26
CA LEU A 123 -7.49 4.98 18.08
C LEU A 123 -6.94 4.74 16.67
N THR A 124 -6.22 3.64 16.49
CA THR A 124 -5.83 3.19 15.15
C THR A 124 -6.91 2.31 14.53
N TYR A 125 -7.04 2.29 13.21
CA TYR A 125 -7.98 1.38 12.53
C TYR A 125 -7.78 -0.07 12.97
N GLN A 126 -6.53 -0.53 13.08
CA GLN A 126 -6.21 -1.90 13.46
C GLN A 126 -6.71 -2.26 14.86
N SER A 127 -6.75 -1.30 15.80
CA SER A 127 -7.18 -1.55 17.18
C SER A 127 -8.65 -2.01 17.29
N VAL A 128 -9.48 -1.61 16.33
CA VAL A 128 -10.92 -1.94 16.28
C VAL A 128 -11.25 -3.03 15.25
N THR A 129 -10.30 -3.46 14.40
CA THR A 129 -10.54 -4.41 13.29
C THR A 129 -9.72 -5.72 13.31
N MET A 130 -9.11 -6.13 14.43
CA MET A 130 -8.26 -7.35 14.48
C MET A 130 -9.07 -8.66 14.31
N PRO A 131 -8.72 -9.59 13.38
CA PRO A 131 -9.44 -10.86 13.16
C PRO A 131 -9.00 -12.05 14.06
N SER A 132 -9.82 -13.10 14.14
CA SER A 132 -9.64 -14.36 14.89
C SER A 132 -9.06 -15.50 14.03
N LYS A 133 -8.36 -16.49 14.64
CA LYS A 133 -7.68 -17.59 13.93
C LYS A 133 -8.47 -18.92 13.98
N GLY A 134 -8.98 -19.38 12.83
CA GLY A 134 -9.10 -20.80 12.44
C GLY A 134 -10.46 -21.50 12.57
N GLY A 135 -10.83 -22.32 11.57
CA GLY A 135 -11.95 -23.27 11.61
C GLY A 135 -12.01 -24.23 10.40
N ASP A 136 -12.08 -25.54 10.69
CA ASP A 136 -12.13 -26.67 9.74
C ASP A 136 -13.56 -26.88 9.16
N ASN A 137 -13.80 -26.46 7.91
CA ASN A 137 -14.69 -27.09 6.91
C ASN A 137 -14.68 -26.30 5.57
N LEU A 138 -13.50 -25.90 5.08
CA LEU A 138 -13.35 -24.91 3.99
C LEU A 138 -13.16 -25.52 2.60
N ASP A 139 -13.08 -26.85 2.49
CA ASP A 139 -12.63 -27.53 1.25
C ASP A 139 -13.69 -27.53 0.16
N GLU A 140 -14.94 -27.88 0.50
CA GLU A 140 -16.04 -27.88 -0.46
C GLU A 140 -16.29 -26.46 -1.01
N ALA A 141 -16.31 -25.47 -0.11
CA ALA A 141 -16.42 -24.06 -0.48
C ALA A 141 -15.23 -23.57 -1.31
N ALA A 142 -14.00 -24.00 -0.99
CA ALA A 142 -12.81 -23.65 -1.76
C ALA A 142 -12.86 -24.22 -3.19
N ILE A 143 -13.34 -25.46 -3.34
CA ILE A 143 -13.54 -26.10 -4.65
C ILE A 143 -14.60 -25.36 -5.47
N ASP A 144 -15.71 -24.94 -4.86
CA ASP A 144 -16.76 -24.21 -5.58
C ASP A 144 -16.31 -22.82 -6.02
N ILE A 145 -15.53 -22.10 -5.20
CA ILE A 145 -14.88 -20.84 -5.63
C ILE A 145 -13.88 -21.10 -6.77
N TRP A 146 -13.13 -22.21 -6.71
CA TRP A 146 -12.20 -22.56 -7.78
C TRP A 146 -12.93 -22.86 -9.10
N LYS A 147 -14.02 -23.64 -9.07
CA LYS A 147 -14.86 -23.89 -10.25
C LYS A 147 -15.40 -22.58 -10.84
N ALA A 148 -15.95 -21.71 -9.99
CA ALA A 148 -16.44 -20.40 -10.41
C ALA A 148 -15.32 -19.61 -11.11
N LYS A 149 -14.10 -19.65 -10.57
CA LYS A 149 -12.95 -18.96 -11.16
C LYS A 149 -12.52 -19.51 -12.52
N LEU A 150 -12.64 -20.82 -12.73
CA LEU A 150 -12.34 -21.44 -14.03
C LEU A 150 -13.39 -21.08 -15.10
N MET A 151 -14.63 -20.82 -14.69
CA MET A 151 -15.71 -20.38 -15.57
C MET A 151 -15.71 -18.87 -15.85
N GLU A 152 -14.99 -18.08 -15.03
CA GLU A 152 -14.79 -16.66 -15.30
C GLU A 152 -13.84 -16.46 -16.50
N PRO A 153 -14.13 -15.47 -17.37
CA PRO A 153 -13.20 -15.10 -18.42
C PRO A 153 -11.90 -14.56 -17.81
N ASP A 154 -10.78 -15.02 -18.36
CA ASP A 154 -9.46 -14.53 -18.01
C ASP A 154 -9.21 -13.13 -18.61
N ASN A 155 -8.01 -12.57 -18.42
CA ASN A 155 -7.69 -11.21 -18.91
C ASN A 155 -7.82 -11.05 -20.45
N THR A 156 -7.95 -12.15 -21.18
CA THR A 156 -8.12 -12.17 -22.64
C THR A 156 -9.56 -12.49 -23.07
N GLY A 157 -10.49 -12.60 -22.12
CA GLY A 157 -11.90 -12.93 -22.37
C GLY A 157 -12.17 -14.44 -22.47
N THR A 158 -11.20 -15.30 -22.13
CA THR A 158 -11.29 -16.75 -22.33
C THR A 158 -11.53 -17.48 -21.01
N CYS A 159 -12.57 -18.32 -20.96
CA CYS A 159 -12.86 -19.17 -19.81
C CYS A 159 -12.07 -20.49 -19.89
N GLN A 160 -11.58 -20.98 -18.74
CA GLN A 160 -10.93 -22.29 -18.64
C GLN A 160 -11.94 -23.45 -18.68
N ALA A 161 -13.18 -23.20 -18.30
CA ALA A 161 -14.30 -24.14 -18.32
C ALA A 161 -15.59 -23.44 -18.76
N GLU A 162 -16.50 -24.15 -19.44
CA GLU A 162 -17.79 -23.59 -19.88
C GLU A 162 -18.89 -23.75 -18.82
N ASP A 163 -18.75 -24.78 -17.97
CA ASP A 163 -19.73 -25.15 -16.97
C ASP A 163 -19.05 -25.81 -15.75
N ALA A 164 -19.85 -26.06 -14.70
CA ALA A 164 -19.35 -26.62 -13.46
C ALA A 164 -18.82 -28.06 -13.62
N GLU A 165 -19.33 -28.82 -14.60
CA GLU A 165 -18.92 -30.19 -14.86
C GLU A 165 -17.53 -30.24 -15.52
N SER A 166 -17.32 -29.43 -16.55
CA SER A 166 -16.02 -29.23 -17.20
C SER A 166 -14.98 -28.61 -16.25
N ALA A 167 -15.39 -27.68 -15.38
CA ALA A 167 -14.52 -27.12 -14.34
C ALA A 167 -14.08 -28.20 -13.33
N MET A 168 -15.00 -29.08 -12.92
CA MET A 168 -14.67 -30.20 -12.03
C MET A 168 -13.77 -31.21 -12.72
N ALA A 169 -14.02 -31.54 -13.99
CA ALA A 169 -13.17 -32.42 -14.78
C ALA A 169 -11.75 -31.85 -14.91
N TRP A 170 -11.61 -30.52 -15.08
CA TRP A 170 -10.33 -29.83 -15.10
C TRP A 170 -9.57 -29.97 -13.77
N ILE A 171 -10.25 -29.77 -12.63
CA ILE A 171 -9.65 -29.90 -11.29
C ILE A 171 -9.24 -31.35 -11.00
N VAL A 172 -10.07 -32.33 -11.37
CA VAL A 172 -9.77 -33.76 -11.19
C VAL A 172 -8.60 -34.20 -12.07
N ASP A 173 -8.55 -33.74 -13.32
CA ASP A 173 -7.42 -33.98 -14.23
C ASP A 173 -6.11 -33.41 -13.67
N LEU A 174 -6.17 -32.21 -13.09
CA LEU A 174 -5.03 -31.59 -12.42
C LEU A 174 -4.62 -32.35 -11.16
N GLN A 175 -5.57 -32.85 -10.37
CA GLN A 175 -5.29 -33.63 -9.16
C GLN A 175 -4.57 -34.94 -9.48
N ASP A 176 -4.96 -35.63 -10.56
CA ASP A 176 -4.33 -36.86 -11.02
C ASP A 176 -2.93 -36.60 -11.59
N LYS A 177 -2.80 -35.57 -12.42
CA LYS A 177 -1.55 -35.31 -13.17
C LYS A 177 -0.53 -34.47 -12.40
N ASN A 178 -0.97 -33.59 -11.50
CA ASN A 178 -0.12 -32.65 -10.74
C ASN A 178 -0.71 -32.38 -9.33
N SER A 179 -0.62 -33.40 -8.47
CA SER A 179 -1.19 -33.37 -7.10
C SER A 179 -0.56 -32.34 -6.16
N GLU A 180 0.69 -31.97 -6.39
CA GLU A 180 1.42 -30.97 -5.61
C GLU A 180 0.84 -29.56 -5.86
N TYR A 181 0.75 -29.16 -7.13
CA TYR A 181 0.15 -27.89 -7.50
C TYR A 181 -1.34 -27.81 -7.12
N TYR A 182 -2.08 -28.93 -7.25
CA TYR A 182 -3.47 -29.02 -6.76
C TYR A 182 -3.57 -28.69 -5.27
N SER A 183 -2.68 -29.26 -4.44
CA SER A 183 -2.70 -29.07 -2.98
C SER A 183 -2.37 -27.63 -2.58
N GLU A 184 -1.40 -27.01 -3.25
CA GLU A 184 -1.07 -25.59 -3.09
C GLU A 184 -2.29 -24.70 -3.41
N ARG A 185 -2.98 -24.99 -4.51
CA ARG A 185 -4.14 -24.21 -4.96
C ARG A 185 -5.36 -24.37 -4.06
N LEU A 186 -5.65 -25.57 -3.60
CA LEU A 186 -6.70 -25.78 -2.62
C LEU A 186 -6.42 -24.95 -1.35
N GLY A 187 -5.16 -24.87 -0.91
CA GLY A 187 -4.73 -23.98 0.17
C GLY A 187 -5.01 -22.49 -0.09
N PHE A 188 -4.74 -22.01 -1.31
CA PHE A 188 -5.06 -20.64 -1.72
C PHE A 188 -6.56 -20.34 -1.67
N TYR A 189 -7.41 -21.22 -2.21
CA TYR A 189 -8.85 -21.01 -2.21
C TYR A 189 -9.46 -21.13 -0.81
N ARG A 190 -8.95 -22.01 0.07
CA ARG A 190 -9.32 -22.01 1.50
C ARG A 190 -9.06 -20.65 2.15
N LYS A 191 -7.93 -20.01 1.83
CA LYS A 191 -7.64 -18.65 2.31
C LYS A 191 -8.69 -17.66 1.80
N LYS A 192 -9.02 -17.71 0.50
CA LYS A 192 -10.03 -16.84 -0.10
C LYS A 192 -11.42 -17.02 0.50
N VAL A 193 -11.85 -18.25 0.83
CA VAL A 193 -13.12 -18.50 1.54
C VAL A 193 -13.14 -17.78 2.89
N ARG A 194 -12.03 -17.80 3.65
CA ARG A 194 -11.95 -17.06 4.92
C ARG A 194 -12.04 -15.55 4.71
N ASP A 195 -11.40 -15.05 3.66
CA ASP A 195 -11.43 -13.63 3.31
C ASP A 195 -12.84 -13.19 2.85
N ASP A 196 -13.56 -14.05 2.11
CA ASP A 196 -14.93 -13.80 1.64
C ASP A 196 -15.99 -13.89 2.75
N LEU A 197 -15.83 -14.82 3.70
CA LEU A 197 -16.63 -14.88 4.92
C LEU A 197 -16.48 -13.59 5.76
N ALA A 198 -15.31 -12.95 5.72
CA ALA A 198 -15.12 -11.64 6.33
C ALA A 198 -15.85 -10.51 5.57
N GLN A 199 -16.11 -10.71 4.28
CA GLN A 199 -16.83 -9.76 3.45
C GLN A 199 -18.35 -9.90 3.65
N HIS A 200 -18.99 -11.04 3.38
CA HIS A 200 -20.44 -11.11 3.13
C HIS A 200 -21.38 -11.27 4.34
N GLY A 201 -20.88 -11.19 5.58
CA GLY A 201 -21.72 -11.00 6.78
C GLY A 201 -21.12 -11.57 8.06
N ASN A 202 -21.32 -10.85 9.18
CA ASN A 202 -20.74 -11.07 10.51
C ASN A 202 -19.25 -10.67 10.62
N ALA A 203 -18.87 -9.50 10.07
CA ALA A 203 -17.50 -8.97 10.19
C ALA A 203 -17.11 -8.78 11.66
N LEU A 204 -18.03 -8.28 12.49
CA LEU A 204 -17.86 -8.22 13.95
C LEU A 204 -17.62 -9.59 14.59
N TRP A 205 -18.13 -10.70 14.03
CA TRP A 205 -18.00 -12.04 14.61
C TRP A 205 -16.58 -12.60 14.47
N ILE A 206 -15.91 -12.25 13.36
CA ILE A 206 -14.54 -12.64 13.05
C ILE A 206 -13.54 -11.82 13.85
N LEU A 207 -13.94 -10.68 14.45
CA LEU A 207 -13.05 -9.90 15.30
C LEU A 207 -12.58 -10.68 16.53
N HIS A 208 -11.33 -10.41 16.91
CA HIS A 208 -10.76 -10.85 18.17
C HIS A 208 -11.59 -10.29 19.35
N GLU A 209 -11.73 -11.05 20.43
CA GLU A 209 -12.55 -10.67 21.58
C GLU A 209 -12.13 -9.32 22.19
N SER A 210 -10.84 -8.97 22.12
CA SER A 210 -10.37 -7.65 22.58
C SER A 210 -10.96 -6.49 21.77
N SER A 211 -11.10 -6.63 20.44
CA SER A 211 -11.67 -5.57 19.60
C SER A 211 -13.18 -5.46 19.79
N LYS A 212 -13.88 -6.59 19.96
CA LYS A 212 -15.31 -6.61 20.33
C LYS A 212 -15.56 -5.88 21.64
N GLU A 213 -14.72 -6.14 22.64
CA GLU A 213 -14.84 -5.51 23.95
C GLU A 213 -14.56 -4.00 23.91
N ASN A 214 -13.56 -3.57 23.13
CA ASN A 214 -13.29 -2.14 22.92
C ASN A 214 -14.49 -1.44 22.27
N LEU A 215 -15.12 -2.05 21.25
CA LEU A 215 -16.32 -1.51 20.61
C LEU A 215 -17.50 -1.41 21.57
N ARG A 216 -17.68 -2.36 22.50
CA ARG A 216 -18.71 -2.27 23.54
C ARG A 216 -18.49 -1.06 24.46
N ARG A 217 -17.28 -0.88 24.98
CA ARG A 217 -16.94 0.26 25.85
C ARG A 217 -17.18 1.59 25.14
N LEU A 218 -16.77 1.70 23.88
CA LEU A 218 -17.04 2.89 23.06
C LEU A 218 -18.54 3.13 22.89
N SER A 219 -19.32 2.08 22.63
CA SER A 219 -20.79 2.18 22.54
C SER A 219 -21.43 2.65 23.85
N GLU A 220 -20.91 2.23 25.00
CA GLU A 220 -21.42 2.63 26.33
C GLU A 220 -21.16 4.11 26.65
N VAL A 221 -20.08 4.69 26.12
CA VAL A 221 -19.78 6.13 26.23
C VAL A 221 -20.78 6.99 25.44
N GLY A 222 -21.43 6.42 24.41
CA GLY A 222 -22.38 7.14 23.58
C GLY A 222 -21.71 8.05 22.55
N ILE A 223 -20.81 7.47 21.74
CA ILE A 223 -20.13 8.18 20.65
C ILE A 223 -21.13 8.87 19.74
N GLY A 224 -21.01 10.19 19.61
CA GLY A 224 -21.87 11.03 18.77
C GLY A 224 -21.22 11.49 17.46
N LEU A 225 -19.89 11.39 17.36
CA LEU A 225 -19.10 11.71 16.17
C LEU A 225 -17.97 10.68 15.98
N ILE A 226 -17.78 10.22 14.75
CA ILE A 226 -16.63 9.45 14.33
C ILE A 226 -15.85 10.28 13.31
N ILE A 227 -14.59 10.57 13.61
CA ILE A 227 -13.66 11.21 12.69
C ILE A 227 -12.78 10.13 12.05
N LEU A 228 -12.74 10.09 10.73
CA LEU A 228 -11.97 9.14 9.95
C LEU A 228 -10.84 9.90 9.26
N ASP A 229 -9.63 9.78 9.79
CA ASP A 229 -8.45 10.47 9.27
C ASP A 229 -7.76 9.62 8.20
N GLU A 230 -7.32 10.25 7.12
CA GLU A 230 -6.85 9.60 5.89
C GLU A 230 -7.86 8.54 5.39
N CYS A 231 -9.13 8.95 5.32
CA CYS A 231 -10.26 8.05 5.06
C CYS A 231 -10.21 7.35 3.69
N HIS A 232 -9.33 7.75 2.78
CA HIS A 232 -9.10 7.04 1.52
C HIS A 232 -8.55 5.62 1.70
N HIS A 233 -7.91 5.30 2.85
CA HIS A 233 -7.45 3.94 3.16
C HIS A 233 -8.60 2.97 3.47
N LEU A 234 -9.84 3.43 3.54
CA LEU A 234 -11.01 2.64 3.95
C LEU A 234 -11.49 1.61 2.92
N MET A 235 -10.95 1.63 1.70
CA MET A 235 -11.46 0.88 0.55
C MET A 235 -11.20 -0.64 0.55
N GLU A 236 -10.34 -1.16 1.43
CA GLU A 236 -10.02 -2.61 1.41
C GLU A 236 -10.78 -3.42 2.47
N HIS A 237 -10.43 -3.30 3.75
CA HIS A 237 -10.94 -4.18 4.82
C HIS A 237 -11.76 -3.43 5.89
N TRP A 238 -11.64 -2.11 5.97
CA TRP A 238 -12.18 -1.33 7.11
C TRP A 238 -13.61 -0.85 6.87
N GLY A 239 -14.01 -0.59 5.63
CA GLY A 239 -15.33 -0.05 5.29
C GLY A 239 -16.50 -0.81 5.89
N ARG A 240 -16.52 -2.15 5.83
CA ARG A 240 -17.64 -2.96 6.37
C ARG A 240 -17.71 -2.95 7.90
N VAL A 241 -16.55 -3.00 8.58
CA VAL A 241 -16.52 -2.89 10.05
C VAL A 241 -17.03 -1.53 10.51
N LEU A 242 -16.75 -0.46 9.75
CA LEU A 242 -17.26 0.88 10.05
C LEU A 242 -18.77 1.03 9.84
N VAL A 243 -19.33 0.38 8.82
CA VAL A 243 -20.80 0.31 8.64
C VAL A 243 -21.44 -0.35 9.86
N GLU A 244 -20.96 -1.54 10.26
CA GLU A 244 -21.48 -2.24 11.44
C GLU A 244 -21.23 -1.43 12.75
N MET A 245 -20.10 -0.72 12.86
CA MET A 245 -19.79 0.15 14.00
C MET A 245 -20.74 1.36 14.09
N ARG A 246 -21.09 1.96 12.95
CA ARG A 246 -22.06 3.07 12.89
C ARG A 246 -23.43 2.64 13.38
N GLU A 247 -23.88 1.45 12.99
CA GLU A 247 -25.13 0.86 13.50
C GLU A 247 -25.04 0.60 15.01
N LEU A 248 -23.92 0.04 15.49
CA LEU A 248 -23.69 -0.24 16.91
C LEU A 248 -23.75 1.03 17.77
N PHE A 249 -23.20 2.15 17.29
CA PHE A 249 -23.15 3.42 18.02
C PHE A 249 -24.43 4.26 17.90
N GLY A 250 -25.48 3.74 17.26
CA GLY A 250 -26.75 4.46 17.14
C GLY A 250 -26.73 5.59 16.11
N ASP A 251 -26.01 5.39 15.01
CA ASP A 251 -25.94 6.30 13.87
C ASP A 251 -25.37 7.71 14.21
N PRO A 252 -24.08 7.78 14.66
CA PRO A 252 -23.38 9.03 14.91
C PRO A 252 -23.08 9.80 13.63
N VAL A 253 -22.68 11.07 13.77
CA VAL A 253 -22.12 11.85 12.66
C VAL A 253 -20.78 11.26 12.25
N ILE A 254 -20.51 11.19 10.95
CA ILE A 254 -19.26 10.74 10.34
C ILE A 254 -18.59 11.93 9.68
N LEU A 255 -17.33 12.19 10.04
CA LEU A 255 -16.47 13.17 9.38
C LEU A 255 -15.26 12.47 8.77
N GLY A 256 -15.25 12.32 7.45
CA GLY A 256 -14.09 11.89 6.67
C GLY A 256 -13.17 13.06 6.38
N LEU A 257 -11.90 12.92 6.74
CA LEU A 257 -10.84 13.87 6.43
C LEU A 257 -9.80 13.18 5.55
N THR A 258 -9.55 13.71 4.36
CA THR A 258 -8.52 13.15 3.48
C THR A 258 -7.80 14.23 2.69
N ALA A 259 -6.53 13.99 2.37
CA ALA A 259 -5.78 14.81 1.42
C ALA A 259 -6.18 14.55 -0.04
N THR A 260 -6.61 13.32 -0.33
CA THR A 260 -6.97 12.88 -1.67
C THR A 260 -8.19 11.98 -1.58
N PRO A 261 -9.24 12.26 -2.35
CA PRO A 261 -10.32 11.30 -2.48
C PRO A 261 -9.76 10.01 -3.12
N PRO A 262 -10.32 8.85 -2.79
CA PRO A 262 -9.89 7.61 -3.42
C PRO A 262 -10.16 7.64 -4.92
N ASP A 263 -9.27 7.03 -5.69
CA ASP A 263 -9.41 6.87 -7.14
C ASP A 263 -10.41 5.75 -7.43
N ILE A 264 -11.67 6.16 -7.61
CA ILE A 264 -12.84 5.29 -7.85
C ILE A 264 -12.63 4.42 -9.10
N ASP A 265 -11.88 4.90 -10.10
CA ASP A 265 -11.64 4.18 -11.36
C ASP A 265 -10.61 3.05 -11.20
N SER A 266 -9.71 3.17 -10.23
CA SER A 266 -8.67 2.16 -9.95
C SER A 266 -9.08 1.09 -8.92
N ALA A 267 -10.12 1.36 -8.13
CA ALA A 267 -10.61 0.46 -7.10
C ALA A 267 -11.48 -0.67 -7.69
N SER A 268 -11.54 -1.84 -7.05
CA SER A 268 -12.53 -2.86 -7.42
C SER A 268 -13.94 -2.27 -7.28
N ALA A 269 -14.83 -2.54 -8.24
CA ALA A 269 -16.19 -1.97 -8.28
C ALA A 269 -16.93 -2.05 -6.92
N SER A 270 -16.78 -3.15 -6.19
CA SER A 270 -17.37 -3.33 -4.85
C SER A 270 -16.82 -2.40 -3.76
N SER A 271 -15.55 -1.97 -3.85
CA SER A 271 -14.90 -1.07 -2.89
C SER A 271 -15.24 0.39 -3.15
N ALA A 272 -15.35 0.76 -4.44
CA ALA A 272 -15.81 2.06 -4.89
C ALA A 272 -17.25 2.34 -4.42
N ASP A 273 -18.15 1.38 -4.64
CA ASP A 273 -19.56 1.46 -4.22
C ASP A 273 -19.70 1.61 -2.70
N MET A 274 -18.94 0.83 -1.91
CA MET A 274 -18.96 0.93 -0.45
C MET A 274 -18.49 2.29 0.06
N TYR A 275 -17.43 2.86 -0.54
CA TYR A 275 -16.93 4.18 -0.14
C TYR A 275 -17.94 5.28 -0.47
N SER A 276 -18.51 5.24 -1.68
CA SER A 276 -19.55 6.18 -2.12
C SER A 276 -20.82 6.06 -1.27
N GLU A 277 -21.21 4.85 -0.89
CA GLU A 277 -22.36 4.62 0.00
C GLU A 277 -22.08 5.15 1.42
N PHE A 278 -20.84 5.00 1.91
CA PHE A 278 -20.48 5.39 3.27
C PHE A 278 -20.31 6.91 3.44
N PHE A 279 -19.65 7.58 2.50
CA PHE A 279 -19.36 9.03 2.60
C PHE A 279 -20.26 9.92 1.75
N GLY A 280 -20.78 9.45 0.62
CA GLY A 280 -21.45 10.31 -0.36
C GLY A 280 -20.45 11.06 -1.26
N GLU A 281 -20.90 12.18 -1.83
CA GLU A 281 -20.05 13.09 -2.62
C GLU A 281 -19.09 13.88 -1.71
N VAL A 282 -18.02 14.45 -2.29
CA VAL A 282 -17.13 15.34 -1.55
C VAL A 282 -17.86 16.66 -1.25
N ASP A 283 -18.08 16.95 0.02
CA ASP A 283 -18.82 18.14 0.45
C ASP A 283 -18.01 19.43 0.27
N TYR A 284 -16.69 19.32 0.44
CA TYR A 284 -15.78 20.44 0.20
C TYR A 284 -14.38 19.99 -0.14
N GLU A 285 -13.83 20.58 -1.21
CA GLU A 285 -12.42 20.47 -1.56
C GLU A 285 -11.73 21.83 -1.38
N VAL A 286 -10.70 21.88 -0.55
CA VAL A 286 -9.90 23.09 -0.36
C VAL A 286 -8.94 23.26 -1.54
N PRO A 287 -9.07 24.32 -2.37
CA PRO A 287 -8.18 24.50 -3.52
C PRO A 287 -6.76 24.83 -3.06
N VAL A 288 -5.76 24.08 -3.55
CA VAL A 288 -4.33 24.35 -3.27
C VAL A 288 -3.93 25.80 -3.60
N PRO A 289 -4.33 26.39 -4.76
CA PRO A 289 -3.97 27.78 -5.06
C PRO A 289 -4.51 28.80 -4.04
N ALA A 290 -5.67 28.52 -3.42
CA ALA A 290 -6.22 29.38 -2.38
C ALA A 290 -5.35 29.34 -1.11
N LEU A 291 -4.84 28.16 -0.74
CA LEU A 291 -3.92 28.02 0.39
C LEU A 291 -2.58 28.71 0.15
N VAL A 292 -2.03 28.64 -1.07
CA VAL A 292 -0.80 29.36 -1.44
C VAL A 292 -1.02 30.88 -1.41
N ARG A 293 -2.09 31.37 -2.04
CA ARG A 293 -2.43 32.80 -2.07
C ARG A 293 -2.62 33.38 -0.67
N ASP A 294 -3.24 32.61 0.23
CA ASP A 294 -3.54 33.05 1.59
C ASP A 294 -2.35 32.83 2.55
N GLY A 295 -1.16 32.45 2.04
CA GLY A 295 0.06 32.27 2.82
C GLY A 295 0.04 31.07 3.78
N ASN A 296 -0.80 30.06 3.50
CA ASN A 296 -0.90 28.86 4.31
C ASN A 296 -0.05 27.69 3.78
N LEU A 297 0.35 27.77 2.53
CA LEU A 297 1.21 26.80 1.84
C LEU A 297 2.30 27.55 1.06
N ALA A 298 3.53 27.08 1.08
CA ALA A 298 4.61 27.63 0.27
C ALA A 298 4.39 27.33 -1.23
N PRO A 299 4.77 28.24 -2.15
CA PRO A 299 4.84 27.90 -3.57
C PRO A 299 5.89 26.81 -3.80
N TYR A 300 5.64 25.88 -4.70
CA TYR A 300 6.54 24.76 -4.98
C TYR A 300 6.60 24.45 -6.47
N GLN A 301 7.68 23.77 -6.89
CA GLN A 301 7.88 23.28 -8.26
C GLN A 301 8.29 21.81 -8.22
N ASP A 302 7.61 20.98 -9.01
CA ASP A 302 8.02 19.59 -9.22
C ASP A 302 9.03 19.51 -10.37
N LEU A 303 10.17 18.85 -10.12
CA LEU A 303 11.19 18.58 -11.12
C LEU A 303 11.44 17.07 -11.21
N ALA A 304 11.73 16.57 -12.41
CA ALA A 304 12.08 15.17 -12.66
C ALA A 304 13.53 15.07 -13.13
N TYR A 305 14.33 14.27 -12.42
CA TYR A 305 15.72 13.97 -12.81
C TYR A 305 15.79 12.54 -13.36
N PHE A 306 16.08 12.40 -14.65
CA PHE A 306 16.20 11.10 -15.29
C PHE A 306 17.62 10.55 -15.17
N VAL A 307 17.74 9.31 -14.71
CA VAL A 307 19.03 8.60 -14.62
C VAL A 307 19.06 7.41 -15.56
N ARG A 308 20.27 7.01 -15.95
CA ARG A 308 20.51 5.77 -16.71
C ARG A 308 21.13 4.73 -15.77
N PRO A 309 20.65 3.47 -15.78
CA PRO A 309 21.29 2.40 -15.00
C PRO A 309 22.78 2.27 -15.32
N THR A 310 23.55 1.79 -14.35
CA THR A 310 24.99 1.55 -14.50
C THR A 310 25.26 0.46 -15.53
N GLN A 311 26.52 0.33 -15.98
CA GLN A 311 26.88 -0.70 -16.97
C GLN A 311 26.61 -2.12 -16.45
N ASP A 312 26.83 -2.38 -15.16
CA ASP A 312 26.61 -3.71 -14.58
C ASP A 312 25.10 -4.01 -14.42
N GLU A 313 24.28 -3.01 -14.08
CA GLU A 313 22.83 -3.11 -14.09
C GLU A 313 22.29 -3.37 -15.51
N LEU A 314 22.80 -2.67 -16.53
CA LEU A 314 22.43 -2.89 -17.93
C LEU A 314 22.82 -4.30 -18.41
N ARG A 315 24.00 -4.80 -18.03
CA ARG A 315 24.42 -6.19 -18.32
C ARG A 315 23.49 -7.21 -17.69
N TYR A 316 23.06 -6.98 -16.44
CA TYR A 316 22.10 -7.85 -15.79
C TYR A 316 20.77 -7.90 -16.54
N ILE A 317 20.23 -6.74 -16.92
CA ILE A 317 18.98 -6.65 -17.67
C ILE A 317 19.11 -7.42 -19.00
N ALA A 318 20.22 -7.23 -19.73
CA ALA A 318 20.49 -7.95 -20.97
C ALA A 318 20.60 -9.48 -20.77
N ASN A 319 21.20 -9.94 -19.68
CA ASN A 319 21.28 -11.37 -19.36
C ASN A 319 19.89 -12.00 -19.12
N VAL A 320 18.96 -11.26 -18.51
CA VAL A 320 17.58 -11.75 -18.30
C VAL A 320 16.85 -11.91 -19.64
N ASP A 321 17.07 -10.99 -20.59
CA ASP A 321 16.56 -11.12 -21.96
C ASP A 321 17.13 -12.36 -22.68
N ASP A 322 18.42 -12.64 -22.51
CA ASP A 322 19.05 -13.85 -23.03
C ASP A 322 18.48 -15.13 -22.40
N GLU A 323 18.19 -15.14 -21.10
CA GLU A 323 17.54 -16.26 -20.42
C GLU A 323 16.12 -16.51 -20.93
N PHE A 324 15.37 -15.45 -21.22
CA PHE A 324 14.06 -15.56 -21.85
C PHE A 324 14.15 -16.17 -23.24
N ASN A 325 15.10 -15.71 -24.07
CA ASN A 325 15.31 -16.27 -25.40
C ASN A 325 15.72 -17.76 -25.35
N LYS A 326 16.53 -18.14 -24.36
CA LYS A 326 16.86 -19.55 -24.09
C LYS A 326 15.65 -20.36 -23.66
N LEU A 327 14.78 -19.81 -22.81
CA LEU A 327 13.53 -20.46 -22.40
C LEU A 327 12.62 -20.71 -23.61
N VAL A 328 12.40 -19.69 -24.45
CA VAL A 328 11.61 -19.82 -25.68
C VAL A 328 12.21 -20.91 -26.56
N SER A 329 13.53 -20.91 -26.76
CA SER A 329 14.22 -21.93 -27.55
C SER A 329 14.05 -23.34 -26.96
N GLN A 330 14.14 -23.50 -25.64
CA GLN A 330 13.96 -24.78 -24.96
C GLN A 330 12.53 -25.31 -25.08
N ILE A 331 11.53 -24.43 -24.94
CA ILE A 331 10.11 -24.74 -25.12
C ILE A 331 9.80 -25.12 -26.57
N SER A 332 10.48 -24.48 -27.53
CA SER A 332 10.33 -24.73 -28.97
C SER A 332 11.00 -26.02 -29.45
N LEU A 333 12.22 -26.30 -28.99
CA LEU A 333 12.98 -27.50 -29.40
C LEU A 333 12.40 -28.78 -28.81
N GLY A 334 11.71 -28.69 -27.66
CA GLY A 334 11.34 -29.86 -26.86
C GLY A 334 12.57 -30.63 -26.36
N SER A 335 12.36 -31.82 -25.80
CA SER A 335 13.48 -32.70 -25.48
C SER A 335 13.78 -33.66 -26.62
N ASP A 336 15.07 -33.84 -26.94
CA ASP A 336 15.60 -34.80 -27.93
C ASP A 336 15.21 -36.28 -27.71
N LYS A 337 14.47 -36.59 -26.63
CA LYS A 337 13.95 -37.92 -26.31
C LYS A 337 12.43 -37.85 -26.16
N GLU A 338 11.72 -38.54 -27.04
CA GLU A 338 10.28 -38.81 -26.89
C GLU A 338 10.07 -39.69 -25.65
N GLU A 339 9.87 -39.05 -24.50
CA GLU A 339 9.50 -39.72 -23.27
C GLU A 339 7.96 -39.79 -23.17
N LYS A 340 7.43 -40.98 -22.88
CA LYS A 340 5.97 -41.19 -22.75
C LYS A 340 5.38 -40.25 -21.69
N GLY A 341 4.31 -39.57 -22.07
CA GLY A 341 3.53 -38.71 -21.16
C GLY A 341 3.99 -37.26 -21.06
N ARG A 342 4.97 -36.83 -21.87
CA ARG A 342 5.33 -35.42 -22.02
C ARG A 342 4.38 -34.68 -22.95
N THR A 343 4.19 -33.39 -22.73
CA THR A 343 3.53 -32.50 -23.71
C THR A 343 4.45 -32.29 -24.92
N PRO A 344 3.91 -32.20 -26.14
CA PRO A 344 4.70 -31.85 -27.32
C PRO A 344 5.29 -30.44 -27.20
N PRO A 345 6.38 -30.12 -27.92
CA PRO A 345 6.96 -28.78 -28.01
C PRO A 345 5.92 -27.73 -28.43
N LEU A 346 6.17 -26.46 -28.12
CA LEU A 346 5.21 -25.37 -28.31
C LEU A 346 4.60 -25.33 -29.72
N GLU A 347 5.41 -25.42 -30.76
CA GLU A 347 4.96 -25.34 -32.15
C GLU A 347 4.02 -26.51 -32.50
N ILE A 348 4.33 -27.72 -32.04
CA ILE A 348 3.52 -28.91 -32.26
C ILE A 348 2.23 -28.83 -31.43
N TRP A 349 2.33 -28.39 -30.17
CA TRP A 349 1.18 -28.18 -29.30
C TRP A 349 0.21 -27.14 -29.89
N LEU A 350 0.73 -26.03 -30.42
CA LEU A 350 -0.06 -25.02 -31.11
C LEU A 350 -0.71 -25.59 -32.37
N ALA A 351 0.03 -26.31 -33.21
CA ALA A 351 -0.53 -26.92 -34.41
C ALA A 351 -1.67 -27.91 -34.09
N GLN A 352 -1.51 -28.76 -33.08
CA GLN A 352 -2.56 -29.68 -32.62
C GLN A 352 -3.77 -28.94 -32.04
N THR A 353 -3.52 -27.90 -31.24
CA THR A 353 -4.58 -27.06 -30.66
C THR A 353 -5.43 -26.40 -31.75
N LEU A 354 -4.80 -25.93 -32.83
CA LEU A 354 -5.49 -25.31 -33.95
C LEU A 354 -6.18 -26.33 -34.87
N ASP A 355 -5.61 -27.52 -35.06
CA ASP A 355 -6.20 -28.60 -35.88
C ASP A 355 -7.46 -29.18 -35.22
N GLU A 356 -7.39 -29.45 -33.91
CA GLU A 356 -8.50 -30.00 -33.14
C GLU A 356 -9.48 -28.93 -32.63
N LEU A 357 -9.16 -27.64 -32.84
CA LEU A 357 -9.83 -26.49 -32.26
C LEU A 357 -10.05 -26.63 -30.75
N LEU A 358 -9.06 -27.23 -30.06
CA LEU A 358 -9.17 -27.65 -28.67
C LEU A 358 -8.81 -26.51 -27.72
N LEU A 359 -9.81 -25.93 -27.07
CA LEU A 359 -9.59 -24.95 -26.01
C LEU A 359 -9.68 -25.62 -24.62
N PRO A 360 -9.20 -24.98 -23.54
CA PRO A 360 -9.34 -25.50 -22.19
C PRO A 360 -10.80 -25.78 -21.81
N SER A 361 -11.71 -24.94 -22.30
CA SER A 361 -13.16 -25.05 -22.17
C SER A 361 -13.80 -26.13 -23.07
N GLY A 362 -12.99 -26.87 -23.85
CA GLY A 362 -13.45 -27.92 -24.78
C GLY A 362 -13.35 -27.51 -26.26
N SER A 363 -13.51 -28.47 -27.16
CA SER A 363 -13.36 -28.25 -28.61
C SER A 363 -14.39 -27.28 -29.18
N ALA A 364 -13.93 -26.33 -30.00
CA ALA A 364 -14.82 -25.44 -30.74
C ALA A 364 -15.38 -26.14 -31.99
N LYS A 365 -16.58 -25.75 -32.41
CA LYS A 365 -17.26 -26.35 -33.58
C LYS A 365 -16.65 -25.93 -34.91
N ASP A 366 -16.13 -24.72 -34.96
CA ASP A 366 -15.52 -24.11 -36.14
C ASP A 366 -14.53 -23.00 -35.74
N TRP A 367 -13.76 -22.50 -36.71
CA TRP A 367 -12.78 -21.43 -36.49
C TRP A 367 -13.39 -20.13 -35.95
N GLY A 368 -14.62 -19.80 -36.35
CA GLY A 368 -15.31 -18.59 -35.89
C GLY A 368 -15.73 -18.66 -34.43
N SER A 369 -16.06 -19.86 -33.94
CA SER A 369 -16.30 -20.17 -32.53
C SER A 369 -14.99 -20.18 -31.74
N PHE A 370 -13.92 -20.78 -32.29
CA PHE A 370 -12.59 -20.77 -31.70
C PHE A 370 -12.07 -19.34 -31.50
N SER A 371 -12.15 -18.51 -32.56
CA SER A 371 -11.68 -17.12 -32.53
C SER A 371 -12.45 -16.23 -31.56
N ARG A 372 -13.74 -16.50 -31.35
CA ARG A 372 -14.55 -15.78 -30.35
C ARG A 372 -14.21 -16.19 -28.92
N ARG A 373 -13.87 -17.46 -28.69
CA ARG A 373 -13.55 -18.01 -27.36
C ARG A 373 -12.11 -17.68 -26.93
N ASP A 374 -11.17 -17.63 -27.87
CA ASP A 374 -9.80 -17.16 -27.62
C ASP A 374 -9.29 -16.28 -28.78
N PRO A 375 -9.64 -14.97 -28.77
CA PRO A 375 -9.19 -14.02 -29.79
C PRO A 375 -7.67 -13.85 -29.84
N THR A 376 -7.00 -14.05 -28.71
CA THR A 376 -5.55 -13.85 -28.61
C THR A 376 -4.81 -15.00 -29.26
N LEU A 377 -5.18 -16.25 -28.92
CA LEU A 377 -4.55 -17.44 -29.46
C LEU A 377 -4.88 -17.62 -30.96
N SER A 378 -6.13 -17.38 -31.35
CA SER A 378 -6.54 -17.45 -32.77
C SER A 378 -5.81 -16.43 -33.67
N ARG A 379 -5.40 -15.28 -33.11
CA ARG A 379 -4.56 -14.30 -33.82
C ARG A 379 -3.09 -14.70 -33.81
N LEU A 380 -2.52 -14.96 -32.64
CA LEU A 380 -1.08 -15.09 -32.46
C LEU A 380 -0.52 -16.45 -32.90
N ALA A 381 -1.25 -17.56 -32.70
CA ALA A 381 -0.74 -18.88 -33.02
C ALA A 381 -0.50 -19.11 -34.52
N PRO A 382 -1.43 -18.76 -35.44
CA PRO A 382 -1.18 -18.88 -36.88
C PRO A 382 -0.04 -17.97 -37.36
N LEU A 383 0.05 -16.75 -36.79
CA LEU A 383 1.17 -15.83 -37.06
C LEU A 383 2.50 -16.44 -36.63
N TYR A 384 2.57 -17.04 -35.45
CA TYR A 384 3.79 -17.63 -34.90
C TYR A 384 4.26 -18.83 -35.71
N LEU A 385 3.34 -19.75 -36.06
CA LEU A 385 3.65 -20.91 -36.90
C LEU A 385 4.13 -20.47 -38.29
N SER A 386 3.49 -19.48 -38.90
CA SER A 386 3.88 -18.95 -40.20
C SER A 386 5.26 -18.28 -40.14
N TYR A 387 5.55 -17.50 -39.09
CA TYR A 387 6.86 -16.90 -38.84
C TYR A 387 7.97 -17.96 -38.70
N LYS A 388 7.67 -19.11 -38.07
CA LYS A 388 8.59 -20.25 -37.99
C LYS A 388 8.69 -21.07 -39.28
N GLY A 389 7.98 -20.70 -40.34
CA GLY A 389 7.95 -21.42 -41.61
C GLY A 389 7.18 -22.74 -41.56
N LEU A 390 6.31 -22.93 -40.57
CA LEU A 390 5.48 -24.13 -40.39
C LEU A 390 4.15 -23.99 -41.12
N SER A 391 3.65 -25.09 -41.69
CA SER A 391 2.35 -25.13 -42.36
C SER A 391 1.21 -25.06 -41.35
N LEU A 392 0.18 -24.28 -41.68
CA LEU A 392 -1.03 -24.18 -40.86
C LEU A 392 -1.93 -25.41 -41.06
N PRO A 393 -2.61 -25.88 -39.99
CA PRO A 393 -3.62 -26.93 -40.11
C PRO A 393 -4.78 -26.57 -41.06
N PRO A 394 -5.44 -27.57 -41.67
CA PRO A 394 -6.59 -27.34 -42.54
C PRO A 394 -7.72 -26.58 -41.84
N GLY A 395 -8.31 -25.57 -42.51
CA GLY A 395 -9.43 -24.79 -41.96
C GLY A 395 -9.01 -23.61 -41.08
N VAL A 396 -7.71 -23.47 -40.76
CA VAL A 396 -7.14 -22.27 -40.14
C VAL A 396 -6.90 -21.21 -41.21
N PRO A 397 -7.48 -20.00 -41.10
CA PRO A 397 -7.22 -18.92 -42.03
C PRO A 397 -5.74 -18.51 -42.01
N ALA A 398 -5.20 -18.18 -43.18
CA ALA A 398 -3.88 -17.57 -43.26
C ALA A 398 -3.89 -16.24 -42.49
N PRO A 399 -2.88 -15.98 -41.65
CA PRO A 399 -2.81 -14.73 -40.91
C PRO A 399 -2.67 -13.57 -41.89
N ILE A 400 -3.34 -12.46 -41.59
CA ILE A 400 -3.12 -11.20 -42.31
C ILE A 400 -1.73 -10.72 -41.91
N GLU A 401 -0.84 -10.51 -42.89
CA GLU A 401 0.52 -10.01 -42.67
C GLU A 401 0.49 -8.71 -41.87
N LEU A 402 0.82 -8.81 -40.58
CA LEU A 402 1.39 -7.71 -39.83
C LEU A 402 2.90 -7.84 -40.04
N GLY A 403 3.56 -6.76 -40.47
CA GLY A 403 5.01 -6.72 -40.67
C GLY A 403 5.81 -6.90 -39.37
N ILE A 404 5.66 -8.06 -38.73
CA ILE A 404 6.41 -8.47 -37.55
C ILE A 404 7.77 -8.96 -38.07
N GLU A 405 8.71 -8.03 -38.18
CA GLU A 405 10.10 -8.36 -38.54
C GLU A 405 10.78 -9.21 -37.45
N GLN A 406 10.37 -9.04 -36.18
CA GLN A 406 10.85 -9.79 -35.02
C GLN A 406 9.75 -9.99 -33.98
N TRP A 407 9.69 -11.19 -33.38
CA TRP A 407 8.82 -11.47 -32.24
C TRP A 407 9.41 -10.87 -30.97
N ASN A 408 8.68 -9.95 -30.34
CA ASN A 408 9.06 -9.38 -29.06
C ASN A 408 8.48 -10.19 -27.88
N GLN A 409 8.89 -9.85 -26.66
CA GLN A 409 8.42 -10.50 -25.43
C GLN A 409 6.89 -10.38 -25.27
N HIS A 410 6.30 -9.21 -25.56
CA HIS A 410 4.87 -8.95 -25.40
C HIS A 410 4.01 -9.87 -26.27
N ASP A 411 4.46 -10.19 -27.48
CA ASP A 411 3.76 -11.11 -28.39
C ASP A 411 3.96 -12.59 -27.99
N MET A 412 5.12 -12.94 -27.42
CA MET A 412 5.41 -14.32 -26.98
C MET A 412 4.71 -14.70 -25.66
N ILE A 413 4.58 -13.75 -24.73
CA ILE A 413 4.01 -14.00 -23.39
C ILE A 413 2.63 -14.67 -23.44
N PRO A 414 1.66 -14.23 -24.27
CA PRO A 414 0.36 -14.89 -24.37
C PRO A 414 0.44 -16.34 -24.84
N LEU A 415 1.34 -16.66 -25.78
CA LEU A 415 1.53 -18.03 -26.27
C LEU A 415 2.17 -18.91 -25.19
N LEU A 416 3.18 -18.39 -24.51
CA LEU A 416 3.85 -19.08 -23.39
C LEU A 416 2.89 -19.30 -22.23
N ASP A 417 2.07 -18.32 -21.87
CA ASP A 417 1.02 -18.45 -20.85
C ASP A 417 0.10 -19.64 -21.13
N ARG A 418 -0.43 -19.74 -22.36
CA ARG A 418 -1.32 -20.83 -22.76
C ARG A 418 -0.62 -22.18 -22.70
N TYR A 419 0.60 -22.26 -23.21
CA TYR A 419 1.37 -23.50 -23.23
C TYR A 419 1.78 -23.96 -21.83
N ILE A 420 2.20 -23.04 -20.95
CA ILE A 420 2.56 -23.35 -19.56
C ILE A 420 1.35 -23.89 -18.81
N ARG A 421 0.20 -23.20 -18.88
CA ARG A 421 -1.01 -23.58 -18.13
C ARG A 421 -1.65 -24.86 -18.63
N ASN A 422 -1.79 -24.98 -19.96
CA ASN A 422 -2.61 -26.01 -20.57
C ASN A 422 -1.82 -27.18 -21.15
N GLY A 423 -0.53 -26.98 -21.45
CA GLY A 423 0.40 -28.03 -21.88
C GLY A 423 1.23 -28.55 -20.71
N LEU A 424 2.20 -27.75 -20.24
CA LEU A 424 3.23 -28.20 -19.30
C LEU A 424 2.66 -28.60 -17.93
N MET A 425 1.83 -27.74 -17.31
CA MET A 425 1.28 -28.00 -15.96
C MET A 425 0.31 -29.18 -15.92
N ARG A 426 -0.37 -29.47 -17.04
CA ARG A 426 -1.33 -30.57 -17.20
C ARG A 426 -0.72 -31.81 -17.84
N SER A 427 0.60 -31.82 -18.04
CA SER A 427 1.33 -33.00 -18.50
C SER A 427 1.39 -34.06 -17.39
N LYS A 428 1.55 -35.33 -17.77
CA LYS A 428 1.81 -36.43 -16.81
C LYS A 428 3.29 -36.48 -16.38
N SER A 429 4.15 -35.69 -17.01
CA SER A 429 5.59 -35.69 -16.77
C SER A 429 6.01 -34.67 -15.73
N LYS A 430 6.70 -35.13 -14.69
CA LYS A 430 7.36 -34.25 -13.70
C LYS A 430 8.41 -33.32 -14.32
N LYS A 431 9.02 -33.68 -15.46
CA LYS A 431 9.96 -32.81 -16.17
C LYS A 431 9.26 -31.61 -16.80
N ASP A 432 8.01 -31.78 -17.24
CA ASP A 432 7.22 -30.69 -17.79
C ASP A 432 6.72 -29.77 -16.68
N HIS A 433 6.40 -30.32 -15.50
CA HIS A 433 6.11 -29.50 -14.31
C HIS A 433 7.34 -28.67 -13.92
N ALA A 434 8.52 -29.28 -13.86
CA ALA A 434 9.77 -28.55 -13.60
C ALA A 434 10.06 -27.47 -14.66
N LEU A 435 9.80 -27.75 -15.95
CA LEU A 435 9.92 -26.76 -17.01
C LEU A 435 8.87 -25.64 -16.88
N ALA A 436 7.64 -25.96 -16.45
CA ALA A 436 6.62 -24.95 -16.17
C ALA A 436 7.05 -24.02 -15.05
N ASP A 437 7.65 -24.56 -13.99
CA ASP A 437 8.09 -23.76 -12.84
C ASP A 437 9.32 -22.91 -13.17
N ASP A 438 10.28 -23.45 -13.94
CA ASP A 438 11.39 -22.68 -14.52
C ASP A 438 10.88 -21.54 -15.43
N ALA A 439 9.91 -21.84 -16.30
CA ALA A 439 9.31 -20.85 -17.18
C ALA A 439 8.59 -19.74 -16.40
N LYS A 440 7.79 -20.10 -15.37
CA LYS A 440 7.14 -19.14 -14.48
C LYS A 440 8.16 -18.28 -13.74
N GLN A 441 9.27 -18.86 -13.27
CA GLN A 441 10.32 -18.12 -12.58
C GLN A 441 10.98 -17.10 -13.51
N LYS A 442 11.38 -17.50 -14.72
CA LYS A 442 11.99 -16.61 -15.72
C LYS A 442 11.05 -15.52 -16.19
N LEU A 443 9.77 -15.83 -16.43
CA LEU A 443 8.77 -14.81 -16.75
C LEU A 443 8.58 -13.82 -15.59
N ARG A 444 8.65 -14.30 -14.35
CA ARG A 444 8.60 -13.42 -13.15
C ARG A 444 9.81 -12.50 -13.08
N MET A 445 10.98 -12.92 -13.56
CA MET A 445 12.17 -12.05 -13.67
C MET A 445 11.92 -10.84 -14.58
N LEU A 446 11.07 -11.02 -15.62
CA LEU A 446 10.66 -9.98 -16.57
C LEU A 446 9.43 -9.17 -16.13
N GLY A 447 8.83 -9.48 -14.98
CA GLY A 447 7.62 -8.79 -14.52
C GLY A 447 6.33 -9.38 -15.03
N VAL A 448 6.34 -10.65 -15.41
CA VAL A 448 5.14 -11.38 -15.78
C VAL A 448 4.95 -12.59 -14.88
N GLN A 449 3.84 -12.61 -14.15
CA GLN A 449 3.41 -13.78 -13.40
C GLN A 449 2.32 -14.53 -14.17
N ILE A 450 2.53 -15.81 -14.43
CA ILE A 450 1.49 -16.69 -14.95
C ILE A 450 0.56 -17.08 -13.80
N THR A 451 -0.72 -16.72 -13.92
CA THR A 451 -1.78 -17.05 -12.96
C THR A 451 -2.85 -17.91 -13.63
N GLU A 452 -3.78 -18.48 -12.87
CA GLU A 452 -4.90 -19.26 -13.45
C GLU A 452 -5.78 -18.43 -14.38
N SER A 453 -5.80 -17.11 -14.20
CA SER A 453 -6.46 -16.12 -15.06
C SER A 453 -5.54 -15.51 -16.12
N GLY A 454 -4.45 -16.19 -16.46
CA GLY A 454 -3.49 -15.75 -17.48
C GLY A 454 -2.30 -14.97 -16.93
N ALA A 455 -1.49 -14.49 -17.86
CA ALA A 455 -0.34 -13.64 -17.59
C ALA A 455 -0.78 -12.29 -16.98
N ARG A 456 -0.11 -11.89 -15.90
CA ARG A 456 -0.32 -10.60 -15.22
C ARG A 456 1.01 -9.91 -14.99
N ALA A 457 1.01 -8.59 -15.10
CA ALA A 457 2.15 -7.80 -14.66
C ALA A 457 2.40 -8.02 -13.16
N CYS A 458 3.66 -8.14 -12.76
CA CYS A 458 4.07 -8.30 -11.38
C CYS A 458 5.38 -7.56 -11.11
N ALA A 459 5.67 -7.31 -9.83
CA ALA A 459 6.96 -6.76 -9.43
C ALA A 459 8.08 -7.74 -9.79
N SER A 460 9.13 -7.24 -10.46
CA SER A 460 10.23 -8.06 -10.94
C SER A 460 11.59 -7.59 -10.45
N PRO A 461 12.58 -8.48 -10.36
CA PRO A 461 13.98 -8.12 -10.20
C PRO A 461 14.47 -7.08 -11.21
N VAL A 462 14.14 -7.22 -12.50
CA VAL A 462 14.50 -6.22 -13.53
C VAL A 462 13.88 -4.87 -13.22
N GLY A 463 12.58 -4.83 -12.94
CA GLY A 463 11.87 -3.61 -12.54
C GLY A 463 12.49 -3.00 -11.28
N ARG A 464 12.89 -3.81 -10.31
CA ARG A 464 13.57 -3.36 -9.08
C ARG A 464 14.97 -2.80 -9.35
N VAL A 465 15.77 -3.42 -10.22
CA VAL A 465 17.08 -2.88 -10.63
C VAL A 465 16.91 -1.52 -11.28
N MET A 466 15.94 -1.36 -12.17
CA MET A 466 15.65 -0.05 -12.76
C MET A 466 15.14 0.96 -11.71
N ALA A 467 14.30 0.51 -10.79
CA ALA A 467 13.69 1.36 -9.79
C ALA A 467 14.64 1.77 -8.66
N TYR A 468 15.70 0.98 -8.38
CA TYR A 468 16.69 1.22 -7.33
C TYR A 468 18.11 1.37 -7.88
N ALA A 469 18.23 1.77 -9.15
CA ALA A 469 19.51 1.91 -9.83
C ALA A 469 20.47 2.81 -9.05
N ASN A 470 21.73 2.39 -8.92
CA ASN A 470 22.76 3.11 -8.17
C ASN A 470 22.98 4.54 -8.70
N ALA A 471 22.75 4.78 -10.01
CA ALA A 471 22.82 6.10 -10.62
C ALA A 471 21.85 7.14 -9.99
N LYS A 472 20.81 6.71 -9.26
CA LYS A 472 19.94 7.60 -8.49
C LYS A 472 20.68 8.29 -7.34
N TYR A 473 21.71 7.67 -6.80
CA TYR A 473 22.51 8.24 -5.72
C TYR A 473 23.45 9.34 -6.21
N ASP A 474 23.95 9.22 -7.44
CA ASP A 474 24.68 10.31 -8.09
C ASP A 474 23.74 11.49 -8.36
N ALA A 475 22.53 11.22 -8.87
CA ALA A 475 21.52 12.27 -9.04
C ALA A 475 21.07 12.91 -7.71
N LEU A 476 20.97 12.13 -6.63
CA LEU A 476 20.69 12.65 -5.29
C LEU A 476 21.75 13.69 -4.88
N ARG A 477 23.04 13.38 -5.08
CA ARG A 477 24.14 14.31 -4.80
C ARG A 477 24.06 15.56 -5.66
N ASP A 478 23.80 15.39 -6.96
CA ASP A 478 23.66 16.52 -7.91
C ASP A 478 22.52 17.47 -7.49
N VAL A 479 21.36 16.92 -7.11
CA VAL A 479 20.21 17.71 -6.65
C VAL A 479 20.54 18.43 -5.36
N LEU A 480 21.09 17.73 -4.36
CA LEU A 480 21.49 18.37 -3.10
C LEU A 480 22.50 19.50 -3.33
N ASN A 481 23.52 19.27 -4.16
CA ASN A 481 24.51 20.30 -4.49
C ASN A 481 23.89 21.54 -5.16
N ALA A 482 22.93 21.34 -6.08
CA ALA A 482 22.23 22.44 -6.73
C ALA A 482 21.38 23.25 -5.73
N GLU A 483 20.62 22.57 -4.89
CA GLU A 483 19.79 23.21 -3.87
C GLU A 483 20.63 23.92 -2.80
N MET A 484 21.76 23.34 -2.42
CA MET A 484 22.72 23.96 -1.50
C MET A 484 23.31 25.26 -2.05
N GLN A 485 23.59 25.31 -3.36
CA GLN A 485 24.06 26.55 -4.00
C GLN A 485 22.99 27.64 -4.01
N ALA A 486 21.70 27.26 -4.09
CA ALA A 486 20.59 28.20 -4.08
C ALA A 486 20.21 28.69 -2.67
N LEU A 487 20.17 27.77 -1.70
CA LEU A 487 19.63 28.00 -0.35
C LEU A 487 20.71 28.25 0.72
N GLY A 488 21.97 27.93 0.43
CA GLY A 488 23.09 28.13 1.37
C GLY A 488 22.89 27.38 2.69
N SER A 489 23.03 28.09 3.81
CA SER A 489 22.86 27.52 5.17
C SER A 489 21.42 27.19 5.54
N ASP A 490 20.47 27.75 4.80
CA ASP A 490 19.04 27.67 5.14
C ASP A 490 18.38 26.43 4.53
N ILE A 491 19.12 25.64 3.76
CA ILE A 491 18.66 24.35 3.25
C ILE A 491 18.17 23.43 4.38
N ARG A 492 17.01 22.83 4.15
CA ARG A 492 16.35 21.83 5.00
C ARG A 492 15.81 20.75 4.08
N ALA A 493 16.68 19.80 3.77
CA ALA A 493 16.43 18.73 2.83
C ALA A 493 15.88 17.48 3.52
N VAL A 494 14.93 16.83 2.85
CA VAL A 494 14.39 15.54 3.25
C VAL A 494 14.47 14.58 2.07
N VAL A 495 15.11 13.45 2.29
CA VAL A 495 15.25 12.37 1.30
C VAL A 495 14.38 11.19 1.74
N VAL A 496 13.41 10.82 0.89
CA VAL A 496 12.45 9.77 1.21
C VAL A 496 12.68 8.55 0.33
N THR A 497 12.69 7.38 0.96
CA THR A 497 12.89 6.07 0.31
C THR A 497 11.79 5.09 0.69
N ASP A 498 11.65 3.98 -0.05
CA ASP A 498 10.60 2.98 0.22
C ASP A 498 10.87 2.16 1.50
N PHE A 499 12.14 1.88 1.79
CA PHE A 499 12.55 0.98 2.86
C PHE A 499 13.89 1.37 3.47
N GLU A 500 14.16 0.91 4.69
CA GLU A 500 15.42 1.20 5.39
C GLU A 500 16.60 0.52 4.67
N LYS A 501 16.46 -0.78 4.46
CA LYS A 501 17.38 -1.65 3.72
C LYS A 501 16.54 -2.59 2.85
N THR A 502 17.06 -2.89 1.68
CA THR A 502 16.47 -3.81 0.72
C THR A 502 16.41 -5.20 1.34
N SER A 503 15.25 -5.86 1.27
CA SER A 503 15.10 -7.22 1.82
C SER A 503 16.05 -8.20 1.11
N ALA A 504 16.46 -9.28 1.78
CA ALA A 504 17.36 -10.29 1.19
C ALA A 504 16.81 -10.92 -0.10
N THR A 505 15.48 -10.91 -0.30
CA THR A 505 14.80 -11.38 -1.52
C THR A 505 14.75 -10.34 -2.64
N ALA A 506 15.21 -9.12 -2.36
CA ALA A 506 15.31 -8.01 -3.30
C ALA A 506 16.77 -7.70 -3.72
N ILE A 507 17.76 -8.32 -3.08
CA ILE A 507 19.15 -8.26 -3.49
C ILE A 507 19.32 -9.13 -4.74
N VAL A 508 19.72 -8.51 -5.85
CA VAL A 508 20.28 -9.24 -7.00
C VAL A 508 21.78 -9.34 -6.75
N GLU A 509 22.22 -10.53 -6.31
CA GLU A 509 23.60 -10.77 -5.88
C GLU A 509 24.59 -10.44 -7.02
N GLY A 510 25.53 -9.53 -6.75
CA GLY A 510 26.53 -9.07 -7.72
C GLY A 510 26.10 -7.96 -8.67
N VAL A 511 24.87 -7.44 -8.56
CA VAL A 511 24.35 -6.34 -9.40
C VAL A 511 23.86 -5.17 -8.56
N LEU A 512 23.11 -5.47 -7.50
CA LEU A 512 22.67 -4.48 -6.51
C LEU A 512 23.46 -4.69 -5.22
N ASP A 513 23.99 -3.60 -4.65
CA ASP A 513 24.65 -3.64 -3.35
C ASP A 513 23.66 -4.05 -2.25
N LYS A 514 24.17 -4.62 -1.15
CA LYS A 514 23.36 -5.12 -0.02
C LYS A 514 22.51 -4.05 0.70
N GLY A 515 22.52 -2.80 0.23
CA GLY A 515 21.65 -1.71 0.68
C GLY A 515 20.97 -0.91 -0.46
N ALA A 516 21.15 -1.28 -1.73
CA ALA A 516 20.69 -0.49 -2.88
C ALA A 516 19.16 -0.33 -2.94
N GLY A 517 18.71 0.90 -3.09
CA GLY A 517 17.31 1.34 -3.04
C GLY A 517 16.82 1.81 -1.66
N GLY A 518 17.61 1.62 -0.60
CA GLY A 518 17.18 1.91 0.77
C GLY A 518 17.67 3.25 1.33
N ALA A 519 17.05 3.67 2.43
CA ALA A 519 17.45 4.85 3.21
C ALA A 519 18.94 4.82 3.56
N VAL A 520 19.48 3.66 3.95
CA VAL A 520 20.89 3.54 4.35
C VAL A 520 21.84 3.76 3.19
N ALA A 521 21.50 3.34 1.96
CA ALA A 521 22.33 3.60 0.80
C ALA A 521 22.24 5.06 0.34
N ALA A 522 21.05 5.68 0.41
CA ALA A 522 20.91 7.12 0.18
C ALA A 522 21.74 7.93 1.18
N TYR A 523 21.69 7.57 2.45
CA TYR A 523 22.45 8.20 3.52
C TYR A 523 23.96 8.07 3.30
N ARG A 524 24.48 6.87 3.03
CA ARG A 524 25.89 6.68 2.68
C ARG A 524 26.31 7.47 1.45
N ALA A 525 25.45 7.54 0.44
CA ALA A 525 25.78 8.31 -0.75
C ALA A 525 25.99 9.79 -0.43
N ILE A 526 25.21 10.36 0.49
CA ILE A 526 25.37 11.76 0.93
C ILE A 526 26.70 11.94 1.67
N LEU A 527 27.06 11.02 2.56
CA LEU A 527 28.31 11.07 3.34
C LEU A 527 29.58 10.90 2.50
N GLU A 528 29.53 10.04 1.47
CA GLU A 528 30.68 9.77 0.59
C GLU A 528 31.15 10.97 -0.24
N SER A 529 30.39 12.09 -0.24
CA SER A 529 30.70 13.29 -1.00
C SER A 529 30.86 14.47 -0.07
N ASP A 530 32.10 14.96 0.09
CA ASP A 530 32.46 16.12 0.94
C ASP A 530 31.53 17.33 0.75
N SER A 531 31.01 17.53 -0.46
CA SER A 531 30.11 18.65 -0.76
C SER A 531 28.71 18.52 -0.17
N THR A 532 28.23 17.29 0.03
CA THR A 532 26.89 17.01 0.59
C THR A 532 26.97 16.58 2.06
N ASP A 533 28.12 16.10 2.50
CA ASP A 533 28.43 15.74 3.89
C ASP A 533 28.19 16.91 4.87
N ILE A 534 28.57 18.13 4.45
CA ILE A 534 28.35 19.38 5.21
C ILE A 534 26.87 19.74 5.50
N LEU A 535 25.92 18.93 5.03
CA LEU A 535 24.52 18.99 5.44
C LEU A 535 24.29 18.35 6.81
N ASP A 536 25.30 17.69 7.39
CA ASP A 536 25.24 16.98 8.66
C ASP A 536 24.04 16.00 8.65
N PRO A 537 23.96 15.04 7.70
CA PRO A 537 22.75 14.26 7.50
C PRO A 537 22.45 13.34 8.70
N VAL A 538 21.16 13.14 8.98
CA VAL A 538 20.68 12.16 9.96
C VAL A 538 19.73 11.19 9.27
N LEU A 539 19.98 9.89 9.42
CA LEU A 539 19.02 8.88 9.00
C LEU A 539 18.10 8.50 10.16
N MET A 540 16.80 8.47 9.88
CA MET A 540 15.79 8.07 10.85
C MET A 540 14.74 7.16 10.21
N THR A 541 14.56 5.97 10.79
CA THR A 541 13.49 5.02 10.46
C THR A 541 12.72 4.60 11.71
N GLY A 542 11.71 3.73 11.54
CA GLY A 542 10.94 3.19 12.67
C GLY A 542 11.74 2.33 13.65
N SER A 543 13.00 2.02 13.35
CA SER A 543 13.86 1.18 14.19
C SER A 543 15.31 1.65 14.32
N THR A 544 15.76 2.56 13.45
CA THR A 544 17.18 2.89 13.30
C THR A 544 17.36 4.40 13.26
N VAL A 545 18.35 4.90 14.00
CA VAL A 545 18.83 6.29 13.94
C VAL A 545 20.32 6.23 13.65
N LEU A 546 20.74 6.82 12.53
CA LEU A 546 22.15 6.98 12.19
C LEU A 546 22.49 8.46 12.15
N VAL A 547 23.65 8.79 12.70
CA VAL A 547 24.17 10.15 12.82
C VAL A 547 25.56 10.15 12.21
N ASP A 548 25.89 11.24 11.53
CA ASP A 548 27.22 11.45 10.97
C ASP A 548 28.30 11.42 12.05
N ASP A 549 29.51 10.97 11.71
CA ASP A 549 30.57 10.80 12.71
C ASP A 549 31.05 12.15 13.27
N ASP A 550 31.15 13.17 12.43
CA ASP A 550 31.53 14.54 12.80
C ASP A 550 30.39 15.32 13.50
N LEU A 551 29.13 14.99 13.20
CA LEU A 551 27.95 15.57 13.82
C LEU A 551 27.74 15.06 15.25
N LEU A 552 28.21 13.85 15.58
CA LEU A 552 27.97 13.20 16.86
C LEU A 552 28.33 14.10 18.05
N GLU A 553 29.51 14.73 18.01
CA GLU A 553 30.00 15.59 19.11
C GLU A 553 29.08 16.80 19.37
N ARG A 554 28.39 17.29 18.34
CA ARG A 554 27.49 18.44 18.42
C ARG A 554 26.06 18.03 18.78
N ILE A 555 25.56 16.92 18.22
CA ILE A 555 24.16 16.52 18.36
C ILE A 555 23.90 15.69 19.62
N PHE A 556 24.86 14.89 20.07
CA PHE A 556 24.67 14.00 21.21
C PHE A 556 24.37 14.75 22.52
N PRO A 557 25.08 15.86 22.87
CA PRO A 557 24.72 16.66 24.04
C PRO A 557 23.32 17.27 23.94
N ARG A 558 22.85 17.58 22.73
CA ARG A 558 21.51 18.12 22.49
C ARG A 558 20.43 17.05 22.71
N PHE A 559 20.71 15.79 22.37
CA PHE A 559 19.83 14.67 22.71
C PHE A 559 19.69 14.49 24.22
N GLU A 560 20.79 14.51 24.96
CA GLU A 560 20.76 14.39 26.43
C GLU A 560 19.98 15.55 27.07
N GLN A 561 20.26 16.78 26.64
CA GLN A 561 19.55 17.97 27.11
C GLN A 561 18.04 17.87 26.83
N TRP A 562 17.65 17.46 25.62
CA TRP A 562 16.25 17.35 25.22
C TRP A 562 15.46 16.35 26.07
N VAL A 563 16.11 15.23 26.43
CA VAL A 563 15.57 14.19 27.31
C VAL A 563 15.45 14.68 28.75
N GLU A 564 16.46 15.38 29.26
CA GLU A 564 16.48 15.94 30.61
C GLU A 564 15.38 16.99 30.80
N GLU A 565 15.24 17.94 29.86
CA GLU A 565 14.24 19.01 29.90
C GLU A 565 12.79 18.48 29.92
N ARG A 566 12.57 17.31 29.33
CA ARG A 566 11.25 16.66 29.24
C ARG A 566 11.05 15.54 30.27
N ASN A 567 12.05 15.32 31.14
CA ASN A 567 12.04 14.28 32.16
C ASN A 567 11.69 12.89 31.61
N LEU A 568 12.33 12.51 30.50
CA LEU A 568 12.09 11.23 29.80
C LEU A 568 13.09 10.16 30.24
N ASP A 569 12.62 8.92 30.39
CA ASP A 569 13.47 7.73 30.60
C ASP A 569 14.04 7.23 29.28
N ILE A 570 15.16 7.82 28.85
CA ILE A 570 15.96 7.39 27.71
C ILE A 570 17.44 7.40 28.11
N LYS A 571 18.11 6.26 27.95
CA LYS A 571 19.56 6.14 28.08
C LYS A 571 20.15 5.89 26.70
N PHE A 572 20.98 6.82 26.26
CA PHE A 572 21.66 6.72 24.97
C PHE A 572 22.93 5.88 25.05
N ASP A 573 23.19 5.18 23.96
CA ASP A 573 24.44 4.50 23.65
C ASP A 573 24.67 4.66 22.13
N TYR A 574 25.87 4.43 21.63
CA TYR A 574 26.12 4.49 20.20
C TYR A 574 27.18 3.48 19.77
N ILE A 575 27.05 3.02 18.52
CA ILE A 575 28.00 2.08 17.93
C ILE A 575 28.50 2.65 16.61
N GLU A 576 29.82 2.69 16.47
CA GLU A 576 30.47 3.04 15.22
C GLU A 576 30.21 1.99 14.14
N ARG A 577 29.81 2.47 12.96
CA ARG A 577 29.45 1.68 11.79
C ARG A 577 30.05 2.35 10.56
N ASP A 578 31.17 1.83 10.07
CA ASP A 578 31.71 2.09 8.72
C ASP A 578 31.44 3.52 8.19
N GLY A 579 31.95 4.54 8.92
CA GLY A 579 31.83 5.96 8.58
C GLY A 579 30.62 6.71 9.17
N PHE A 580 29.84 6.12 10.08
CA PHE A 580 28.75 6.81 10.79
C PHE A 580 28.42 6.13 12.12
N MET A 581 27.56 6.75 12.92
CA MET A 581 27.24 6.34 14.29
C MET A 581 25.79 5.85 14.39
N GLU A 582 25.60 4.60 14.80
CA GLU A 582 24.28 4.03 15.11
C GLU A 582 23.88 4.42 16.53
N ILE A 583 22.89 5.31 16.67
CA ILE A 583 22.36 5.71 17.97
C ILE A 583 21.42 4.63 18.49
N ARG A 584 21.70 4.18 19.71
CA ARG A 584 20.89 3.23 20.46
C ARG A 584 20.31 3.92 21.67
N GLY A 585 19.10 3.54 22.02
CA GLY A 585 18.47 3.96 23.25
C GLY A 585 17.88 2.78 23.99
N SER A 586 17.78 2.93 25.30
CA SER A 586 17.04 2.04 26.19
C SER A 586 16.21 2.85 27.18
N GLY A 587 15.17 2.25 27.75
CA GLY A 587 14.20 2.93 28.60
C GLY A 587 12.80 2.95 27.99
N GLU A 588 11.80 3.29 28.81
CA GLU A 588 10.39 3.24 28.40
C GLU A 588 10.09 4.18 27.22
N HIS A 589 10.84 5.27 27.10
CA HIS A 589 10.61 6.33 26.12
C HIS A 589 11.51 6.23 24.88
N TRP A 590 12.31 5.17 24.71
CA TRP A 590 13.01 4.92 23.44
C TRP A 590 12.05 4.31 22.41
N GLN A 591 11.20 5.15 21.83
CA GLN A 591 10.15 4.77 20.87
C GLN A 591 10.11 5.77 19.70
N PRO A 592 9.63 5.35 18.51
CA PRO A 592 9.56 6.21 17.32
C PRO A 592 9.03 7.60 17.55
N ARG A 593 7.95 7.73 18.33
CA ARG A 593 7.35 9.03 18.66
C ARG A 593 8.32 10.03 19.30
N TYR A 594 9.24 9.59 20.16
CA TYR A 594 10.11 10.50 20.91
C TYR A 594 11.34 10.89 20.12
N TYR A 595 12.08 9.92 19.57
CA TYR A 595 13.28 10.26 18.80
C TYR A 595 12.91 10.98 17.49
N THR A 596 11.74 10.71 16.91
CA THR A 596 11.24 11.49 15.77
C THR A 596 11.02 12.94 16.15
N MET A 597 10.34 13.21 17.27
CA MET A 597 10.13 14.58 17.75
C MET A 597 11.46 15.29 18.02
N MET A 598 12.39 14.61 18.71
CA MET A 598 13.72 15.13 19.02
C MET A 598 14.51 15.51 17.76
N ILE A 599 14.67 14.57 16.81
CA ILE A 599 15.42 14.82 15.57
C ILE A 599 14.75 15.91 14.73
N THR A 600 13.43 15.95 14.71
CA THR A 600 12.66 16.99 14.00
C THR A 600 12.90 18.38 14.59
N GLU A 601 12.99 18.52 15.91
CA GLU A 601 13.32 19.80 16.55
C GLU A 601 14.73 20.27 16.18
N LEU A 602 15.73 19.39 16.26
CA LEU A 602 17.11 19.73 15.89
C LEU A 602 17.27 20.06 14.40
N PHE A 603 16.49 19.40 13.53
CA PHE A 603 16.41 19.73 12.11
C PHE A 603 15.82 21.12 11.88
N GLN A 604 14.75 21.48 12.59
CA GLN A 604 14.17 22.83 12.49
C GLN A 604 15.16 23.91 12.98
N GLU A 605 15.93 23.62 14.03
CA GLU A 605 17.01 24.51 14.49
C GLU A 605 18.19 24.62 13.51
N GLY A 606 18.35 23.65 12.60
CA GLY A 606 19.45 23.60 11.63
C GLY A 606 20.73 22.95 12.12
N ILE A 607 20.65 22.17 13.21
CA ILE A 607 21.78 21.36 13.68
C ILE A 607 22.09 20.25 12.68
N THR A 608 21.05 19.62 12.14
CA THR A 608 21.11 18.80 10.92
C THR A 608 20.31 19.49 9.84
N LYS A 609 20.81 19.50 8.60
CA LYS A 609 20.14 20.13 7.45
C LYS A 609 19.58 19.12 6.46
N CYS A 610 19.85 17.84 6.65
CA CYS A 610 19.35 16.77 5.79
C CYS A 610 18.84 15.58 6.62
N ILE A 611 17.58 15.20 6.43
CA ILE A 611 17.03 13.96 6.99
C ILE A 611 16.85 12.93 5.88
N VAL A 612 17.31 11.71 6.12
CA VAL A 612 17.03 10.55 5.27
C VAL A 612 16.10 9.59 6.00
N GLY A 613 15.02 9.14 5.36
CA GLY A 613 14.14 8.17 6.00
C GLY A 613 13.23 7.43 5.04
N THR A 614 12.35 6.63 5.62
CA THR A 614 11.40 5.83 4.86
C THR A 614 10.05 6.52 4.75
N ARG A 615 9.32 6.25 3.67
CA ARG A 615 7.96 6.74 3.48
C ARG A 615 7.04 6.37 4.65
N GLY A 616 7.20 5.17 5.22
CA GLY A 616 6.38 4.73 6.35
C GLY A 616 6.54 5.59 7.61
N LEU A 617 7.67 6.27 7.78
CA LEU A 617 7.91 7.19 8.90
C LEU A 617 7.72 8.65 8.51
N LEU A 618 8.34 9.08 7.40
CA LEU A 618 8.38 10.49 6.98
C LEU A 618 7.20 10.88 6.08
N GLY A 619 6.57 9.92 5.41
CA GLY A 619 5.40 10.14 4.55
C GLY A 619 4.08 10.20 5.31
N GLU A 620 3.99 9.57 6.48
CA GLU A 620 2.76 9.48 7.29
C GLU A 620 3.03 9.88 8.75
N GLY A 621 2.37 10.94 9.24
CA GLY A 621 2.43 11.36 10.65
C GLY A 621 3.62 12.25 11.05
N TRP A 622 4.66 12.39 10.22
CA TRP A 622 5.77 13.32 10.44
C TRP A 622 5.45 14.76 10.01
N ASP A 623 5.93 15.76 10.74
CA ASP A 623 5.64 17.18 10.48
C ASP A 623 6.84 18.06 10.86
N ALA A 624 7.50 18.67 9.87
CA ALA A 624 8.55 19.66 10.08
C ALA A 624 8.23 20.91 9.25
N SER A 625 8.14 22.06 9.91
CA SER A 625 7.62 23.27 9.26
C SER A 625 8.63 23.97 8.34
N ARG A 626 9.92 23.66 8.46
CA ARG A 626 11.02 24.34 7.76
C ARG A 626 11.57 23.60 6.55
N ILE A 627 10.94 22.50 6.14
CA ILE A 627 11.40 21.76 4.95
C ILE A 627 11.29 22.69 3.74
N ASN A 628 12.33 22.74 2.92
CA ASN A 628 12.33 23.50 1.67
C ASN A 628 12.84 22.68 0.48
N VAL A 629 13.42 21.51 0.73
CA VAL A 629 13.85 20.56 -0.31
C VAL A 629 13.30 19.18 0.03
N LEU A 630 12.56 18.58 -0.90
CA LEU A 630 12.06 17.21 -0.79
C LEU A 630 12.57 16.41 -1.99
N ILE A 631 13.35 15.37 -1.73
CA ILE A 631 13.85 14.44 -2.75
C ILE A 631 13.16 13.09 -2.56
N ASP A 632 12.29 12.75 -3.51
CA ASP A 632 11.55 11.49 -3.50
C ASP A 632 12.28 10.44 -4.35
N LEU A 633 12.85 9.43 -3.68
CA LEU A 633 13.50 8.28 -4.31
C LEU A 633 12.60 7.03 -4.29
N THR A 634 11.33 7.16 -3.89
CA THR A 634 10.39 6.04 -3.81
C THR A 634 9.98 5.55 -5.20
N THR A 635 9.43 4.34 -5.25
CA THR A 635 8.92 3.71 -6.47
C THR A 635 7.41 3.87 -6.64
N VAL A 636 6.79 4.67 -5.78
CA VAL A 636 5.34 4.74 -5.64
C VAL A 636 4.70 5.47 -6.82
N THR A 637 3.59 4.89 -7.29
CA THR A 637 2.88 5.25 -8.52
C THR A 637 1.54 5.96 -8.27
N THR A 638 1.15 6.19 -7.02
CA THR A 638 -0.16 6.78 -6.69
C THR A 638 -0.04 8.29 -6.39
N SER A 639 -0.91 9.06 -7.03
CA SER A 639 -1.03 10.53 -6.87
C SER A 639 -1.22 10.95 -5.39
N MET A 640 -1.91 10.12 -4.63
CA MET A 640 -2.16 10.26 -3.19
C MET A 640 -0.89 10.27 -2.34
N SER A 641 -0.03 9.26 -2.48
CA SER A 641 1.18 9.14 -1.66
C SER A 641 2.16 10.28 -1.95
N ILE A 642 2.25 10.69 -3.23
CA ILE A 642 3.01 11.86 -3.65
C ILE A 642 2.44 13.12 -3.00
N ASN A 643 1.11 13.31 -3.01
CA ASN A 643 0.48 14.49 -2.42
C ASN A 643 0.62 14.57 -0.88
N GLN A 644 0.63 13.44 -0.17
CA GLN A 644 0.88 13.40 1.28
C GLN A 644 2.29 13.88 1.64
N LEU A 645 3.31 13.43 0.89
CA LEU A 645 4.69 13.88 1.03
C LEU A 645 4.83 15.38 0.75
N ARG A 646 4.16 15.87 -0.30
CA ARG A 646 4.14 17.28 -0.70
C ARG A 646 3.58 18.21 0.37
N GLY A 647 2.33 18.03 0.79
CA GLY A 647 1.66 19.02 1.65
C GLY A 647 2.24 19.14 3.07
N ARG A 648 3.09 18.20 3.49
CA ARG A 648 3.83 18.27 4.76
C ARG A 648 5.12 19.09 4.62
N SER A 649 5.69 19.13 3.42
CA SER A 649 6.95 19.80 3.12
C SER A 649 6.78 21.28 2.77
N PHE A 650 5.60 21.71 2.33
CA PHE A 650 5.39 23.05 1.76
C PHE A 650 4.65 24.00 2.70
N ARG A 651 5.17 24.24 3.91
CA ARG A 651 4.62 25.27 4.81
C ARG A 651 5.51 26.49 4.81
N LEU A 652 4.91 27.67 4.97
CA LEU A 652 5.71 28.88 5.22
C LEU A 652 6.34 28.77 6.62
N ASP A 653 7.66 28.94 6.67
CA ASP A 653 8.35 29.16 7.93
C ASP A 653 8.00 30.57 8.42
N LYS A 654 7.57 30.68 9.68
CA LYS A 654 7.27 32.00 10.27
C LYS A 654 8.53 32.85 10.43
N GLU A 655 9.68 32.20 10.56
CA GLU A 655 10.99 32.86 10.64
C GLU A 655 11.62 33.09 9.27
N TRP A 656 11.11 32.43 8.22
CA TRP A 656 11.52 32.64 6.84
C TRP A 656 10.31 32.66 5.89
N PRO A 657 9.56 33.78 5.87
CA PRO A 657 8.30 33.89 5.11
C PRO A 657 8.47 34.26 3.63
N GLU A 658 9.70 34.54 3.18
CA GLU A 658 10.08 34.70 1.77
C GLU A 658 10.32 33.34 1.13
#